data_AF-A0AAD5IQY7-F1
#
_entry.id   AF-A0AAD5IQY7-F1
#
_cell.length_a   1.000
_cell.length_b   1.000
_cell.length_c   1.000
_cell.angle_alpha   90.00
_cell.angle_beta   90.00
_cell.angle_gamma   90.00
#
_symmetry.space_group_name_H-M   'P 1'
#
loop_
_entity.id
_entity.type
_entity.pdbx_description
1 polymer ?
#
loop_
_entity_poly.entity_id
_entity_poly.type
_entity_poly.pdbx_seq_one_letter_code
_entity_poly.pdbx_strand_id
1 'polypeptide(L)'
;MIDESIGGCSRITVAMEEFVDCLQVSELDDLRFSGFLHTWCNKRGDGCISKKLDRVLVNNEWLVKFEHSEAMFLPPSISDHCPSVIKLGLPAKAALDACQLLLDLHPLDTNLSIREKELINSYTLTLQAEEDLLRQKFRIQWLKAGDRNSSYFFKAINGRRNRSKIHSISGDDGSLIEGDIPVKNEAIRHFQNILGCTMPTRHGIGTLSNIIDNVISNDQADLMNRDVTNDEIREVCFSLHPNKAPGPDSFNAHFFKKTWDIVGEDVINAIQEFFRSGHLLKELNATIISLVPKVPNPSMMKDFRPIFCCNTLYKIIAKIITNRIKPCLPDIISPSQSAFVAGRSIGDNILLAQELMRNYHTDIGCPRLALKVDLMKAFDMVDWGFLLETLAAFHFQPRVIKWIKACLTTPKFSISLNGELAGFFSGKRGLRQGDPMTPYLFVIAMEVLSKILVNRIADSHSFKFHWKCDEIKLSHLCFADDLIMLCHGSPSSAHVLKAALDELSLLSGLLANHAKSNIFTSGLSSSTTNQQLINLFGYTVGSLPIRCLGIPIISTKLCLRDCSSLVDKVSGRLSSWLNRGGTSLWFDNWHPDGPLLLKWSPHVVYDSGLPINAAVNTIVLGDSWRWPVAMSIDLVEIRSRMPTYNPNSDLEDSIRWLPSSNGIYSASSALASLKAPHPLVPWFKLVWFPQNIPRMSFILWMAVRGKLSTRDRIHKYDPLFLECSFSRAIWT
;
A
#
# COMPACT_ATOMS: atom_id res chain seq x y z
N MET A 1 54.31 14.63 8.81
CA MET A 1 54.61 15.87 8.08
C MET A 1 55.59 15.75 6.91
N ILE A 2 56.64 14.90 6.90
CA ILE A 2 57.55 14.82 5.73
C ILE A 2 56.95 14.02 4.54
N ASP A 3 55.98 13.14 4.77
CA ASP A 3 55.37 12.28 3.72
C ASP A 3 53.97 12.72 3.23
N GLU A 4 53.56 13.96 3.47
CA GLU A 4 52.18 14.44 3.18
C GLU A 4 51.99 15.04 1.77
N SER A 5 53.03 15.01 0.92
CA SER A 5 52.95 15.55 -0.43
C SER A 5 53.77 14.76 -1.45
N ILE A 6 53.18 14.50 -2.61
CA ILE A 6 53.86 13.93 -3.79
C ILE A 6 53.87 14.96 -4.91
N GLY A 7 55.01 15.12 -5.60
CA GLY A 7 55.15 15.94 -6.81
C GLY A 7 55.59 17.40 -6.58
N GLY A 8 55.98 17.78 -5.36
CA GLY A 8 56.50 19.11 -5.05
C GLY A 8 57.25 19.17 -3.71
N CYS A 9 58.10 20.18 -3.52
CA CYS A 9 58.84 20.40 -2.28
C CYS A 9 57.96 21.14 -1.25
N SER A 10 57.63 20.49 -0.14
CA SER A 10 56.85 21.06 0.95
C SER A 10 57.78 21.80 1.92
N ARG A 11 57.72 23.15 1.91
CA ARG A 11 58.35 23.96 2.97
C ARG A 11 57.37 24.10 4.13
N ILE A 12 57.79 23.71 5.33
CA ILE A 12 57.08 23.99 6.57
C ILE A 12 57.06 25.51 6.74
N THR A 13 55.89 26.08 6.96
CA THR A 13 55.72 27.52 7.21
C THR A 13 55.45 27.76 8.69
N VAL A 14 55.78 28.96 9.19
CA VAL A 14 55.50 29.35 10.59
C VAL A 14 54.03 29.15 10.94
N ALA A 15 53.11 29.45 10.02
CA ALA A 15 51.68 29.22 10.22
C ALA A 15 51.30 27.74 10.39
N MET A 16 52.07 26.80 9.79
CA MET A 16 51.85 25.36 9.98
C MET A 16 52.38 24.89 11.33
N GLU A 17 53.47 25.47 11.83
CA GLU A 17 53.97 25.24 13.18
C GLU A 17 52.98 25.76 14.22
N GLU A 18 52.51 27.01 14.07
CA GLU A 18 51.45 27.59 14.92
C GLU A 18 50.15 26.76 14.92
N PHE A 19 49.78 26.19 13.77
CA PHE A 19 48.61 25.31 13.68
C PHE A 19 48.83 24.00 14.43
N VAL A 20 50.02 23.39 14.32
CA VAL A 20 50.36 22.16 15.06
C VAL A 20 50.37 22.41 16.57
N ASP A 21 50.96 23.54 17.00
CA ASP A 21 50.93 23.96 18.39
C ASP A 21 49.49 24.17 18.89
N CYS A 22 48.62 24.77 18.07
CA CYS A 22 47.21 24.94 18.38
C CYS A 22 46.48 23.60 18.58
N LEU A 23 46.75 22.59 17.74
CA LEU A 23 46.18 21.25 17.89
C LEU A 23 46.66 20.57 19.17
N GLN A 24 47.94 20.72 19.51
CA GLN A 24 48.53 20.14 20.71
C GLN A 24 47.96 20.80 21.99
N VAL A 25 47.82 22.13 22.00
CA VAL A 25 47.19 22.87 23.12
C VAL A 25 45.70 22.55 23.26
N SER A 26 45.03 22.26 22.14
CA SER A 26 43.60 21.93 22.12
C SER A 26 43.29 20.44 22.35
N GLU A 27 44.32 19.62 22.58
CA GLU A 27 44.21 18.15 22.72
C GLU A 27 43.43 17.49 21.56
N LEU A 28 43.70 17.92 20.33
CA LEU A 28 43.08 17.40 19.11
C LEU A 28 44.06 16.56 18.29
N ASP A 29 43.69 15.31 18.03
CA ASP A 29 44.45 14.35 17.22
C ASP A 29 43.69 13.92 15.96
N ASP A 30 44.40 13.41 14.96
CA ASP A 30 43.75 12.79 13.80
C ASP A 30 42.98 11.52 14.21
N LEU A 31 41.72 11.44 13.79
CA LEU A 31 40.97 10.21 13.85
C LEU A 31 41.60 9.18 12.89
N ARG A 32 41.71 7.92 13.34
CA ARG A 32 42.14 6.79 12.50
C ARG A 32 41.38 6.79 11.17
N PHE A 33 42.07 6.58 10.05
CA PHE A 33 41.46 6.70 8.74
C PHE A 33 41.87 5.63 7.73
N SER A 34 41.02 5.41 6.73
CA SER A 34 41.27 4.56 5.57
C SER A 34 40.86 5.24 4.26
N GLY A 35 41.31 4.67 3.13
CA GLY A 35 41.06 5.22 1.79
C GLY A 35 42.25 5.99 1.24
N PHE A 36 41.99 7.04 0.47
CA PHE A 36 43.05 7.82 -0.20
C PHE A 36 43.89 8.61 0.81
N LEU A 37 45.22 8.37 0.80
CA LEU A 37 46.17 9.07 1.66
C LEU A 37 46.26 10.56 1.32
N HIS A 38 46.41 10.91 0.04
CA HIS A 38 46.39 12.29 -0.41
C HIS A 38 44.95 12.71 -0.72
N THR A 39 44.41 13.61 0.09
CA THR A 39 43.00 14.00 -0.01
C THR A 39 42.78 15.14 -1.01
N TRP A 40 43.83 15.83 -1.44
CA TRP A 40 43.75 16.89 -2.44
C TRP A 40 44.73 16.68 -3.59
N CYS A 41 44.35 17.03 -4.82
CA CYS A 41 45.21 16.99 -5.99
C CYS A 41 44.95 18.17 -6.93
N ASN A 42 46.01 18.83 -7.41
CA ASN A 42 45.88 19.95 -8.35
C ASN A 42 45.44 19.56 -9.78
N LYS A 43 45.28 18.25 -10.04
CA LYS A 43 44.83 17.63 -11.31
C LYS A 43 45.56 18.11 -12.57
N ARG A 44 46.83 18.56 -12.45
CA ARG A 44 47.65 18.94 -13.61
C ARG A 44 48.23 17.71 -14.29
N GLY A 45 48.28 17.71 -15.61
CA GLY A 45 48.87 16.61 -16.38
C GLY A 45 50.37 16.47 -16.14
N ASP A 46 51.12 17.55 -16.36
CA ASP A 46 52.56 17.64 -16.07
C ASP A 46 52.77 18.44 -14.78
N GLY A 47 53.59 17.94 -13.84
CA GLY A 47 53.77 18.55 -12.51
C GLY A 47 52.57 18.37 -11.56
N CYS A 48 51.93 17.20 -11.60
CA CYS A 48 50.84 16.83 -10.67
C CYS A 48 51.32 16.86 -9.21
N ILE A 49 50.60 17.60 -8.36
CA ILE A 49 50.88 17.68 -6.92
C ILE A 49 49.67 17.13 -6.17
N SER A 50 49.91 16.16 -5.30
CA SER A 50 48.91 15.59 -4.39
C SER A 50 49.33 15.85 -2.94
N LYS A 51 48.39 16.28 -2.08
CA LYS A 51 48.65 16.62 -0.67
C LYS A 51 47.58 16.04 0.27
N LYS A 52 47.94 15.75 1.52
CA LYS A 52 46.99 15.52 2.62
C LYS A 52 46.56 16.88 3.18
N LEU A 53 45.41 17.40 2.75
CA LEU A 53 44.87 18.67 3.27
C LEU A 53 43.67 18.49 4.20
N ASP A 54 42.89 17.44 3.99
CA ASP A 54 41.64 17.19 4.72
C ASP A 54 41.90 16.22 5.86
N ARG A 55 41.60 16.67 7.08
CA ARG A 55 41.81 15.95 8.34
C ARG A 55 40.51 15.91 9.13
N VAL A 56 40.30 14.83 9.88
CA VAL A 56 39.20 14.70 10.83
C VAL A 56 39.84 14.66 12.20
N LEU A 57 39.69 15.75 12.95
CA LEU A 57 40.34 15.93 14.25
C LEU A 57 39.36 15.64 15.39
N VAL A 58 39.81 14.91 16.40
CA VAL A 58 38.99 14.45 17.53
C VAL A 58 39.76 14.63 18.84
N ASN A 59 39.04 14.86 19.94
CA ASN A 59 39.62 14.97 21.28
C ASN A 59 39.50 13.65 22.06
N ASN A 60 40.12 13.60 23.24
CA ASN A 60 40.08 12.42 24.11
C ASN A 60 38.65 12.00 24.50
N GLU A 61 37.73 12.95 24.73
CA GLU A 61 36.33 12.64 25.06
C GLU A 61 35.64 11.88 23.91
N TRP A 62 35.90 12.26 22.67
CA TRP A 62 35.41 11.55 21.49
C TRP A 62 36.03 10.16 21.35
N LEU A 63 37.33 10.01 21.55
CA LEU A 63 38.02 8.72 21.46
C LEU A 63 37.54 7.74 22.55
N VAL A 64 37.18 8.22 23.73
CA VAL A 64 36.56 7.39 24.77
C VAL A 64 35.12 7.01 24.41
N LYS A 65 34.34 7.94 23.85
CA LYS A 65 32.92 7.72 23.52
C LYS A 65 32.71 6.89 22.25
N PHE A 66 33.65 7.00 21.31
CA PHE A 66 33.61 6.37 19.99
C PHE A 66 34.98 5.76 19.65
N GLU A 67 35.44 4.87 20.53
CA GLU A 67 36.74 4.19 20.48
C GLU A 67 37.01 3.50 19.13
N HIS A 68 35.95 3.11 18.43
CA HIS A 68 36.04 2.45 17.13
C HIS A 68 35.59 3.33 15.96
N SER A 69 35.56 4.65 16.14
CA SER A 69 35.27 5.56 15.04
C SER A 69 36.42 5.61 14.03
N GLU A 70 36.10 5.74 12.74
CA GLU A 70 37.10 5.78 11.65
C GLU A 70 36.64 6.78 10.58
N ALA A 71 37.56 7.59 10.05
CA ALA A 71 37.33 8.43 8.89
C ALA A 71 37.67 7.69 7.59
N MET A 72 36.75 7.65 6.62
CA MET A 72 36.98 7.05 5.31
C MET A 72 37.06 8.14 4.24
N PHE A 73 38.20 8.26 3.58
CA PHE A 73 38.41 9.20 2.46
C PHE A 73 38.11 8.52 1.12
N LEU A 74 37.01 8.94 0.49
CA LEU A 74 36.46 8.36 -0.73
C LEU A 74 37.12 8.96 -2.00
N PRO A 75 36.97 8.32 -3.19
CA PRO A 75 37.47 8.88 -4.43
C PRO A 75 36.93 10.31 -4.67
N PRO A 76 37.78 11.26 -5.08
CA PRO A 76 37.41 12.68 -5.20
C PRO A 76 36.42 12.98 -6.33
N SER A 77 36.21 12.03 -7.26
CA SER A 77 35.31 12.17 -8.41
C SER A 77 35.56 13.49 -9.16
N ILE A 78 34.56 14.38 -9.24
CA ILE A 78 34.68 15.69 -9.90
C ILE A 78 35.42 16.75 -9.06
N SER A 79 35.55 16.56 -7.74
CA SER A 79 36.25 17.49 -6.85
C SER A 79 37.76 17.28 -6.89
N ASP A 80 38.54 18.31 -6.59
CA ASP A 80 39.96 18.24 -6.28
C ASP A 80 40.23 17.76 -4.85
N HIS A 81 39.20 17.66 -4.00
CA HIS A 81 39.23 17.08 -2.65
C HIS A 81 38.53 15.71 -2.57
N CYS A 82 38.98 14.86 -1.66
CA CYS A 82 38.37 13.58 -1.32
C CYS A 82 37.28 13.78 -0.25
N PRO A 83 36.02 13.37 -0.49
CA PRO A 83 35.00 13.43 0.54
C PRO A 83 35.32 12.47 1.70
N SER A 84 35.13 12.94 2.94
CA SER A 84 35.34 12.14 4.15
C SER A 84 34.02 11.70 4.78
N VAL A 85 33.96 10.45 5.23
CA VAL A 85 32.81 9.87 5.95
C VAL A 85 33.27 9.28 7.26
N ILE A 86 32.68 9.70 8.38
CA ILE A 86 32.97 9.15 9.70
C ILE A 86 32.05 7.95 9.96
N LYS A 87 32.65 6.79 10.24
CA LYS A 87 31.95 5.60 10.75
C LYS A 87 32.12 5.53 12.25
N LEU A 88 31.04 5.33 13.01
CA LEU A 88 31.08 5.36 14.48
C LEU A 88 31.23 3.96 15.14
N GLY A 89 31.18 2.86 14.37
CA GLY A 89 31.16 1.49 14.91
C GLY A 89 29.88 1.16 15.68
N LEU A 90 29.39 -0.09 15.64
CA LEU A 90 28.31 -0.53 16.55
C LEU A 90 28.97 -0.97 17.87
N PRO A 91 28.78 -0.28 19.01
CA PRO A 91 29.51 -0.57 20.24
C PRO A 91 29.33 -2.01 20.74
N ALA A 92 28.11 -2.55 20.58
CA ALA A 92 27.79 -3.93 20.94
C ALA A 92 28.49 -4.97 20.06
N LYS A 93 28.79 -4.63 18.79
CA LYS A 93 29.52 -5.51 17.88
C LYS A 93 30.98 -5.62 18.25
N ALA A 94 31.62 -4.48 18.50
CA ALA A 94 33.04 -4.47 18.83
C ALA A 94 33.34 -5.10 20.20
N ALA A 95 32.47 -4.88 21.19
CA ALA A 95 32.56 -5.57 22.49
C ALA A 95 32.35 -7.09 22.34
N LEU A 96 31.44 -7.53 21.45
CA LEU A 96 31.27 -8.93 21.11
C LEU A 96 32.52 -9.50 20.43
N ASP A 97 33.06 -8.82 19.41
CA ASP A 97 34.26 -9.23 18.68
C ASP A 97 35.46 -9.40 19.65
N ALA A 98 35.63 -8.48 20.61
CA ALA A 98 36.68 -8.57 21.64
C ALA A 98 36.48 -9.74 22.61
N CYS A 99 35.24 -10.01 23.03
CA CYS A 99 34.92 -11.15 23.92
C CYS A 99 35.15 -12.49 23.21
N GLN A 100 34.85 -12.57 21.91
CA GLN A 100 35.04 -13.77 21.09
C GLN A 100 36.53 -14.06 20.84
N LEU A 101 37.33 -13.01 20.62
CA LEU A 101 38.79 -13.12 20.58
C LEU A 101 39.39 -13.70 21.87
N LEU A 102 38.85 -13.36 23.03
CA LEU A 102 39.29 -13.91 24.32
C LEU A 102 38.84 -15.36 24.54
N LEU A 103 37.65 -15.72 24.06
CA LEU A 103 37.14 -17.09 24.07
C LEU A 103 37.97 -18.02 23.16
N ASP A 104 38.41 -17.54 22.01
CA ASP A 104 39.30 -18.30 21.11
C ASP A 104 40.63 -18.67 21.79
N LEU A 105 41.13 -17.81 22.68
CA LEU A 105 42.33 -18.07 23.48
C LEU A 105 42.05 -18.97 24.70
N HIS A 106 40.81 -18.96 25.21
CA HIS A 106 40.39 -19.66 26.44
C HIS A 106 39.02 -20.35 26.29
N PRO A 107 38.91 -21.41 25.46
CA PRO A 107 37.62 -21.98 25.03
C PRO A 107 36.81 -22.70 26.14
N LEU A 108 37.40 -22.94 27.31
CA LEU A 108 36.74 -23.58 28.45
C LEU A 108 36.31 -22.57 29.54
N ASP A 109 36.51 -21.26 29.32
CA ASP A 109 36.12 -20.24 30.29
C ASP A 109 34.60 -19.98 30.27
N THR A 110 33.93 -20.48 31.31
CA THR A 110 32.48 -20.33 31.50
C THR A 110 32.04 -18.88 31.70
N ASN A 111 32.87 -17.99 32.28
CA ASN A 111 32.50 -16.59 32.49
C ASN A 111 32.53 -15.82 31.17
N LEU A 112 33.53 -16.06 30.32
CA LEU A 112 33.59 -15.48 28.98
C LEU A 112 32.41 -15.97 28.12
N SER A 113 32.03 -17.26 28.22
CA SER A 113 30.86 -17.79 27.51
C SER A 113 29.53 -17.15 27.94
N ILE A 114 29.35 -16.86 29.23
CA ILE A 114 28.18 -16.13 29.73
C ILE A 114 28.20 -14.69 29.19
N ARG A 115 29.35 -14.02 29.25
CA ARG A 115 29.51 -12.65 28.79
C ARG A 115 29.27 -12.51 27.29
N GLU A 116 29.71 -13.48 26.51
CA GLU A 116 29.46 -13.55 25.07
C GLU A 116 27.94 -13.61 24.79
N LYS A 117 27.19 -14.46 25.51
CA LYS A 117 25.73 -14.54 25.37
C LYS A 117 25.02 -13.20 25.66
N GLU A 118 25.47 -12.46 26.66
CA GLU A 118 24.95 -11.11 26.96
C GLU A 118 25.23 -10.11 25.83
N LEU A 119 26.46 -10.11 25.31
CA LEU A 119 26.89 -9.23 24.22
C LEU A 119 26.19 -9.57 22.90
N ILE A 120 25.97 -10.86 22.62
CA ILE A 120 25.15 -11.32 21.48
C ILE A 120 23.73 -10.80 21.60
N ASN A 121 23.10 -10.86 22.78
CA ASN A 121 21.76 -10.34 22.98
C ASN A 121 21.71 -8.82 22.73
N SER A 122 22.68 -8.08 23.24
CA SER A 122 22.81 -6.63 23.03
C SER A 122 23.03 -6.27 21.55
N TYR A 123 23.93 -6.97 20.86
CA TYR A 123 24.19 -6.78 19.44
C TYR A 123 22.98 -7.14 18.58
N THR A 124 22.30 -8.25 18.89
CA THR A 124 21.08 -8.69 18.20
C THR A 124 19.97 -7.67 18.36
N LEU A 125 19.75 -7.13 19.56
CA LEU A 125 18.78 -6.05 19.80
C LEU A 125 19.10 -4.81 18.96
N THR A 126 20.38 -4.43 18.88
CA THR A 126 20.83 -3.26 18.12
C THR A 126 20.64 -3.46 16.61
N LEU A 127 21.00 -4.64 16.10
CA LEU A 127 20.86 -5.00 14.69
C LEU A 127 19.38 -5.11 14.31
N GLN A 128 18.54 -5.60 15.22
CA GLN A 128 17.10 -5.62 15.08
C GLN A 128 16.49 -4.21 15.06
N ALA A 129 17.00 -3.28 15.87
CA ALA A 129 16.59 -1.88 15.84
C ALA A 129 16.98 -1.18 14.52
N GLU A 130 18.20 -1.44 14.02
CA GLU A 130 18.64 -0.96 12.70
C GLU A 130 17.76 -1.53 11.59
N GLU A 131 17.48 -2.84 11.64
CA GLU A 131 16.59 -3.51 10.69
C GLU A 131 15.16 -2.94 10.75
N ASP A 132 14.60 -2.72 11.93
CA ASP A 132 13.27 -2.14 12.10
C ASP A 132 13.21 -0.70 11.58
N LEU A 133 14.27 0.09 11.76
CA LEU A 133 14.39 1.42 11.17
C LEU A 133 14.43 1.35 9.64
N LEU A 134 15.19 0.41 9.06
CA LEU A 134 15.21 0.19 7.62
C LEU A 134 13.84 -0.30 7.11
N ARG A 135 13.19 -1.25 7.81
CA ARG A 135 11.84 -1.73 7.51
C ARG A 135 10.82 -0.59 7.51
N GLN A 136 10.88 0.30 8.49
CA GLN A 136 10.03 1.49 8.55
C GLN A 136 10.29 2.45 7.38
N LYS A 137 11.55 2.71 7.03
CA LYS A 137 11.92 3.55 5.87
C LYS A 137 11.46 2.95 4.54
N PHE A 138 11.59 1.64 4.34
CA PHE A 138 11.35 0.97 3.06
C PHE A 138 9.96 0.35 2.89
N ARG A 139 9.14 0.33 3.95
CA ARG A 139 7.70 0.03 3.92
C ARG A 139 7.36 -1.32 3.28
N ILE A 140 8.16 -2.36 3.56
CA ILE A 140 7.93 -3.70 3.02
C ILE A 140 7.10 -4.51 4.03
N GLN A 141 5.84 -4.81 3.69
CA GLN A 141 5.01 -5.75 4.43
C GLN A 141 5.26 -7.15 3.87
N TRP A 142 6.16 -7.90 4.50
CA TRP A 142 6.36 -9.33 4.20
C TRP A 142 5.25 -10.17 4.84
N LEU A 143 5.02 -11.39 4.32
CA LEU A 143 4.36 -12.44 5.12
C LEU A 143 5.14 -12.62 6.43
N LYS A 144 4.46 -13.06 7.49
CA LYS A 144 4.90 -13.15 8.90
C LYS A 144 6.34 -13.65 9.18
N ALA A 145 7.04 -14.22 8.21
CA ALA A 145 8.47 -14.51 8.24
C ALA A 145 9.10 -14.03 6.92
N GLY A 146 10.01 -13.06 6.99
CA GLY A 146 10.75 -12.55 5.85
C GLY A 146 12.11 -12.03 6.30
N ASP A 147 13.16 -12.68 5.79
CA ASP A 147 14.57 -12.67 6.17
C ASP A 147 15.16 -11.36 6.76
N ARG A 148 16.00 -11.56 7.79
CA ARG A 148 16.83 -10.53 8.45
C ARG A 148 17.73 -9.80 7.44
N ASN A 149 18.32 -8.69 7.87
CA ASN A 149 19.27 -7.80 7.15
C ASN A 149 20.25 -8.49 6.16
N SER A 150 19.75 -8.91 5.00
CA SER A 150 20.46 -9.74 4.03
C SER A 150 20.94 -8.91 2.83
N SER A 151 21.95 -9.40 2.12
CA SER A 151 22.36 -8.82 0.83
C SER A 151 21.18 -8.75 -0.16
N TYR A 152 20.20 -9.65 -0.03
CA TYR A 152 18.95 -9.63 -0.77
C TYR A 152 18.04 -8.47 -0.36
N PHE A 153 17.86 -8.21 0.94
CA PHE A 153 17.10 -7.05 1.43
C PHE A 153 17.65 -5.75 0.84
N PHE A 154 18.97 -5.57 0.85
CA PHE A 154 19.62 -4.40 0.25
C PHE A 154 19.57 -4.40 -1.29
N LYS A 155 19.70 -5.54 -1.97
CA LYS A 155 19.53 -5.64 -3.44
C LYS A 155 18.10 -5.31 -3.87
N ALA A 156 17.10 -5.78 -3.13
CA ALA A 156 15.69 -5.46 -3.37
C ALA A 156 15.42 -3.96 -3.13
N ILE A 157 16.02 -3.38 -2.08
CA ILE A 157 15.98 -1.94 -1.81
C ILE A 157 16.60 -1.13 -2.94
N ASN A 158 17.83 -1.47 -3.36
CA ASN A 158 18.54 -0.77 -4.42
C ASN A 158 17.83 -0.92 -5.77
N GLY A 159 17.34 -2.12 -6.08
CA GLY A 159 16.52 -2.38 -7.26
C GLY A 159 15.19 -1.62 -7.24
N ARG A 160 14.60 -1.36 -6.07
CA ARG A 160 13.41 -0.51 -5.96
C ARG A 160 13.75 0.97 -6.12
N ARG A 161 14.81 1.46 -5.48
CA ARG A 161 15.31 2.84 -5.61
C ARG A 161 15.62 3.19 -7.07
N ASN A 162 16.33 2.32 -7.77
CA ASN A 162 16.67 2.52 -9.18
C ASN A 162 15.42 2.56 -10.08
N ARG A 163 14.42 1.71 -9.81
CA ARG A 163 13.15 1.71 -10.57
C ARG A 163 12.22 2.88 -10.21
N SER A 164 12.35 3.46 -9.03
CA SER A 164 11.51 4.57 -8.56
C SER A 164 12.10 5.95 -8.83
N LYS A 165 13.39 6.04 -9.18
CA LYS A 165 14.05 7.31 -9.44
C LYS A 165 13.52 7.87 -10.76
N ILE A 166 13.00 9.09 -10.72
CA ILE A 166 12.48 9.79 -11.90
C ILE A 166 13.60 10.69 -12.41
N HIS A 167 14.21 10.30 -13.53
CA HIS A 167 15.32 11.03 -14.14
C HIS A 167 14.86 12.03 -15.20
N SER A 168 13.86 11.64 -15.98
CA SER A 168 13.28 12.45 -17.03
C SER A 168 11.79 12.14 -17.16
N ILE A 169 11.06 13.12 -17.68
CA ILE A 169 9.65 13.02 -18.03
C ILE A 169 9.37 13.82 -19.29
N SER A 170 8.35 13.42 -20.04
CA SER A 170 7.84 14.20 -21.16
C SER A 170 6.78 15.20 -20.66
N GLY A 171 6.94 16.47 -21.05
CA GLY A 171 5.96 17.53 -20.87
C GLY A 171 4.69 17.30 -21.70
N ASP A 172 3.66 18.12 -21.44
CA ASP A 172 2.38 18.01 -22.15
C ASP A 172 2.49 18.37 -23.64
N ASP A 173 3.51 19.15 -24.01
CA ASP A 173 3.88 19.55 -25.38
C ASP A 173 4.80 18.54 -26.09
N GLY A 174 5.16 17.43 -25.42
CA GLY A 174 6.09 16.43 -25.93
C GLY A 174 7.57 16.77 -25.71
N SER A 175 7.89 17.89 -25.07
CA SER A 175 9.28 18.23 -24.70
C SER A 175 9.83 17.26 -23.66
N LEU A 176 11.11 16.91 -23.77
CA LEU A 176 11.78 16.07 -22.78
C LEU A 176 12.36 16.96 -21.67
N ILE A 177 11.90 16.75 -20.44
CA ILE A 177 12.36 17.47 -19.25
C ILE A 177 13.28 16.53 -18.46
N GLU A 178 14.56 16.89 -18.39
CA GLU A 178 15.60 16.09 -17.76
C GLU A 178 16.25 16.83 -16.59
N GLY A 179 16.70 16.07 -15.60
CA GLY A 179 17.42 16.60 -14.43
C GLY A 179 16.51 16.84 -13.22
N ASP A 180 17.10 16.79 -12.03
CA ASP A 180 16.33 16.76 -10.78
C ASP A 180 15.49 18.03 -10.54
N ILE A 181 16.03 19.23 -10.83
CA ILE A 181 15.30 20.49 -10.61
C ILE A 181 14.18 20.71 -11.64
N PRO A 182 14.41 20.58 -12.97
CA PRO A 182 13.35 20.72 -13.96
C PRO A 182 12.19 19.73 -13.74
N VAL A 183 12.50 18.46 -13.44
CA VAL A 183 11.50 17.43 -13.15
C VAL A 183 10.67 17.77 -11.90
N LYS A 184 11.30 18.29 -10.84
CA LYS A 184 10.58 18.76 -9.63
C LYS A 184 9.65 19.93 -9.95
N ASN A 185 10.12 20.92 -10.70
CA ASN A 185 9.31 22.08 -11.08
C ASN A 185 8.11 21.67 -11.93
N GLU A 186 8.30 20.74 -12.86
CA GLU A 186 7.21 20.20 -13.67
C GLU A 186 6.21 19.40 -12.82
N ALA A 187 6.68 18.61 -11.84
CA ALA A 187 5.80 17.94 -10.90
C ALA A 187 4.93 18.96 -10.13
N ILE A 188 5.54 20.03 -9.61
CA ILE A 188 4.85 21.10 -8.89
C ILE A 188 3.80 21.74 -9.81
N ARG A 189 4.19 22.16 -11.01
CA ARG A 189 3.29 22.75 -12.01
C ARG A 189 2.09 21.84 -12.28
N HIS A 190 2.35 20.56 -12.54
CA HIS A 190 1.31 19.57 -12.85
C HIS A 190 0.28 19.43 -11.71
N PHE A 191 0.73 19.17 -10.49
CA PHE A 191 -0.20 18.96 -9.36
C PHE A 191 -0.83 20.24 -8.85
N GLN A 192 -0.14 21.39 -8.96
CA GLN A 192 -0.72 22.69 -8.66
C GLN A 192 -1.84 23.06 -9.66
N ASN A 193 -1.69 22.74 -10.95
CA ASN A 193 -2.77 22.94 -11.93
C ASN A 193 -3.97 22.02 -11.69
N ILE A 194 -3.74 20.81 -11.21
CA ILE A 194 -4.83 19.87 -10.90
C ILE A 194 -5.53 20.29 -9.61
N LEU A 195 -4.81 20.45 -8.51
CA LEU A 195 -5.39 20.62 -7.17
C LEU A 195 -5.61 22.09 -6.80
N GLY A 196 -4.86 23.02 -7.39
CA GLY A 196 -4.84 24.45 -7.05
C GLY A 196 -5.71 25.35 -7.94
N CYS A 197 -6.48 24.77 -8.86
CA CYS A 197 -7.42 25.46 -9.74
C CYS A 197 -8.88 25.09 -9.41
N THR A 198 -9.81 26.00 -9.65
CA THR A 198 -11.26 25.77 -9.54
C THR A 198 -11.87 25.78 -10.93
N MET A 199 -12.88 24.93 -11.16
CA MET A 199 -13.71 25.00 -12.38
C MET A 199 -15.02 25.71 -12.03
N PRO A 200 -15.67 26.39 -12.99
CA PRO A 200 -17.01 26.91 -12.78
C PRO A 200 -18.00 25.74 -12.65
N THR A 201 -18.32 25.37 -11.42
CA THR A 201 -19.43 24.48 -11.08
C THR A 201 -20.69 25.30 -10.80
N ARG A 202 -21.86 24.74 -11.07
CA ARG A 202 -23.16 25.38 -10.80
C ARG A 202 -23.97 24.53 -9.84
N HIS A 203 -23.51 24.45 -8.61
CA HIS A 203 -24.26 23.82 -7.52
C HIS A 203 -24.98 24.90 -6.69
N GLY A 204 -26.02 24.47 -6.00
CA GLY A 204 -26.73 25.27 -5.01
C GLY A 204 -27.48 24.33 -4.07
N ILE A 205 -27.50 24.66 -2.78
CA ILE A 205 -28.14 23.82 -1.76
C ILE A 205 -29.60 23.51 -2.08
N GLY A 206 -30.35 24.46 -2.64
CA GLY A 206 -31.74 24.26 -3.06
C GLY A 206 -31.86 23.24 -4.21
N THR A 207 -30.96 23.30 -5.19
CA THR A 207 -30.92 22.32 -6.30
C THR A 207 -30.63 20.92 -5.77
N LEU A 208 -29.64 20.77 -4.88
CA LEU A 208 -29.26 19.47 -4.33
C LEU A 208 -30.31 18.90 -3.38
N SER A 209 -30.99 19.75 -2.60
CA SER A 209 -32.09 19.32 -1.72
C SER A 209 -33.31 18.83 -2.48
N ASN A 210 -33.51 19.28 -3.72
CA ASN A 210 -34.56 18.75 -4.61
C ASN A 210 -34.18 17.39 -5.24
N ILE A 211 -32.88 17.08 -5.29
CA ILE A 211 -32.37 15.82 -5.85
C ILE A 211 -32.35 14.72 -4.77
N ILE A 212 -31.95 15.07 -3.54
CA ILE A 212 -31.75 14.14 -2.43
C ILE A 212 -33.04 13.98 -1.63
N ASP A 213 -33.55 12.76 -1.55
CA ASP A 213 -34.79 12.39 -0.84
C ASP A 213 -34.53 11.60 0.46
N ASN A 214 -33.40 10.91 0.57
CA ASN A 214 -33.00 10.14 1.73
C ASN A 214 -31.94 10.87 2.56
N VAL A 215 -32.36 11.39 3.72
CA VAL A 215 -31.51 12.16 4.62
C VAL A 215 -31.15 11.35 5.88
N ILE A 216 -30.09 11.78 6.58
CA ILE A 216 -29.76 11.16 7.87
C ILE A 216 -30.87 11.44 8.90
N SER A 217 -31.11 10.47 9.78
CA SER A 217 -32.03 10.66 10.92
C SER A 217 -31.45 11.62 11.95
N ASN A 218 -32.32 12.22 12.78
CA ASN A 218 -31.89 13.10 13.87
C ASN A 218 -30.95 12.38 14.84
N ASP A 219 -31.24 11.12 15.19
CA ASP A 219 -30.40 10.32 16.09
C ASP A 219 -28.99 10.11 15.52
N GLN A 220 -28.88 9.85 14.21
CA GLN A 220 -27.59 9.73 13.52
C GLN A 220 -26.84 11.07 13.51
N ALA A 221 -27.56 12.16 13.24
CA ALA A 221 -27.00 13.50 13.23
C ALA A 221 -26.44 13.90 14.60
N ASP A 222 -27.18 13.61 15.67
CA ASP A 222 -26.77 13.90 17.06
C ASP A 222 -25.61 13.03 17.50
N LEU A 223 -25.60 11.74 17.12
CA LEU A 223 -24.47 10.84 17.38
C LEU A 223 -23.18 11.35 16.74
N MET A 224 -23.25 11.94 15.54
CA MET A 224 -22.07 12.53 14.88
C MET A 224 -21.59 13.80 15.57
N ASN A 225 -22.50 14.57 16.16
CA ASN A 225 -22.25 15.88 16.74
C ASN A 225 -21.80 15.86 18.22
N ARG A 226 -21.92 14.73 18.90
CA ARG A 226 -21.47 14.55 20.29
C ARG A 226 -20.01 14.98 20.49
N ASP A 227 -19.63 15.38 21.69
CA ASP A 227 -18.24 15.70 21.97
C ASP A 227 -17.33 14.45 21.89
N VAL A 228 -16.07 14.67 21.56
CA VAL A 228 -15.08 13.60 21.39
C VAL A 228 -14.46 13.26 22.74
N THR A 229 -14.52 11.98 23.12
CA THR A 229 -14.00 11.51 24.41
C THR A 229 -12.52 11.13 24.33
N ASN A 230 -11.84 11.14 25.48
CA ASN A 230 -10.44 10.74 25.60
C ASN A 230 -10.23 9.28 25.11
N ASP A 231 -11.16 8.40 25.48
CA ASP A 231 -11.14 6.99 25.06
C ASP A 231 -11.31 6.84 23.55
N GLU A 232 -12.25 7.58 22.93
CA GLU A 232 -12.44 7.56 21.47
C GLU A 232 -11.16 7.97 20.74
N ILE A 233 -10.46 8.99 21.23
CA ILE A 233 -9.18 9.44 20.66
C ILE A 233 -8.10 8.37 20.79
N ARG A 234 -7.95 7.81 22.00
CA ARG A 234 -6.97 6.76 22.28
C ARG A 234 -7.23 5.53 21.42
N GLU A 235 -8.45 5.01 21.41
CA GLU A 235 -8.83 3.85 20.61
C GLU A 235 -8.53 4.06 19.13
N VAL A 236 -8.87 5.24 18.59
CA VAL A 236 -8.57 5.56 17.20
C VAL A 236 -7.06 5.59 16.95
N CYS A 237 -6.27 6.24 17.80
CA CYS A 237 -4.81 6.27 17.67
C CYS A 237 -4.21 4.85 17.68
N PHE A 238 -4.66 4.02 18.63
CA PHE A 238 -4.21 2.63 18.77
C PHE A 238 -4.73 1.71 17.66
N SER A 239 -5.80 2.07 16.94
CA SER A 239 -6.27 1.35 15.76
C SER A 239 -5.41 1.59 14.49
N LEU A 240 -4.64 2.68 14.43
CA LEU A 240 -3.83 3.00 13.25
C LEU A 240 -2.68 2.00 13.08
N HIS A 241 -2.41 1.57 11.85
CA HIS A 241 -1.31 0.63 11.62
C HIS A 241 0.05 1.30 11.88
N PRO A 242 0.92 0.72 12.76
CA PRO A 242 2.12 1.39 13.28
C PRO A 242 3.13 1.78 12.20
N ASN A 243 3.33 0.91 11.20
CA ASN A 243 4.37 1.08 10.18
C ASN A 243 3.87 1.79 8.90
N LYS A 244 2.80 2.60 8.99
CA LYS A 244 2.35 3.41 7.85
C LYS A 244 3.17 4.70 7.74
N ALA A 245 3.30 5.21 6.52
CA ALA A 245 4.03 6.42 6.20
C ALA A 245 3.54 7.62 7.05
N PRO A 246 4.45 8.36 7.71
CA PRO A 246 4.11 9.62 8.36
C PRO A 246 3.87 10.73 7.32
N GLY A 247 3.39 11.88 7.79
CA GLY A 247 3.34 13.10 6.98
C GLY A 247 4.67 13.88 7.07
N PRO A 248 4.67 15.18 6.73
CA PRO A 248 5.83 16.06 6.86
C PRO A 248 6.49 16.07 8.24
N ASP A 249 5.73 15.85 9.31
CA ASP A 249 6.23 15.83 10.69
C ASP A 249 7.11 14.61 11.03
N SER A 250 7.18 13.62 10.13
CA SER A 250 7.92 12.37 10.29
C SER A 250 7.47 11.47 11.44
N PHE A 251 6.43 11.81 12.20
CA PHE A 251 5.90 11.00 13.30
C PHE A 251 4.84 10.03 12.80
N ASN A 252 5.14 8.73 12.88
CA ASN A 252 4.21 7.66 12.50
C ASN A 252 3.35 7.22 13.71
N ALA A 253 2.36 6.34 13.47
CA ALA A 253 1.51 5.83 14.54
C ALA A 253 2.28 4.98 15.57
N HIS A 254 3.42 4.38 15.21
CA HIS A 254 4.25 3.63 16.17
C HIS A 254 4.80 4.55 17.27
N PHE A 255 5.30 5.73 16.91
CA PHE A 255 5.78 6.73 17.85
C PHE A 255 4.72 7.04 18.91
N PHE A 256 3.54 7.52 18.50
CA PHE A 256 2.47 7.92 19.43
C PHE A 256 2.00 6.77 20.33
N LYS A 257 1.92 5.55 19.81
CA LYS A 257 1.55 4.38 20.63
C LYS A 257 2.59 4.05 21.68
N LYS A 258 3.87 4.16 21.34
CA LYS A 258 4.98 3.78 22.22
C LYS A 258 5.26 4.86 23.28
N THR A 259 5.03 6.12 22.95
CA THR A 259 5.26 7.28 23.83
C THR A 259 3.96 7.84 24.42
N TRP A 260 2.87 7.08 24.39
CA TRP A 260 1.55 7.59 24.80
C TRP A 260 1.52 8.10 26.24
N ASP A 261 2.27 7.48 27.15
CA ASP A 261 2.34 7.91 28.55
C ASP A 261 3.04 9.28 28.72
N ILE A 262 3.74 9.75 27.69
CA ILE A 262 4.43 11.05 27.66
C ILE A 262 3.58 12.08 26.89
N VAL A 263 3.15 11.75 25.67
CA VAL A 263 2.51 12.72 24.75
C VAL A 263 0.99 12.59 24.67
N GLY A 264 0.40 11.58 25.30
CA GLY A 264 -1.00 11.21 25.12
C GLY A 264 -1.97 12.32 25.53
N GLU A 265 -1.67 13.01 26.63
CA GLU A 265 -2.49 14.12 27.13
C GLU A 265 -2.49 15.31 26.15
N ASP A 266 -1.33 15.69 25.63
CA ASP A 266 -1.21 16.76 24.62
C ASP A 266 -1.95 16.39 23.33
N VAL A 267 -1.87 15.13 22.91
CA VAL A 267 -2.59 14.60 21.74
C VAL A 267 -4.10 14.70 21.94
N ILE A 268 -4.60 14.31 23.12
CA ILE A 268 -6.03 14.42 23.46
C ILE A 268 -6.48 15.88 23.41
N ASN A 269 -5.76 16.77 24.09
CA ASN A 269 -6.10 18.19 24.17
C ASN A 269 -6.10 18.85 22.79
N ALA A 270 -5.09 18.57 21.96
CA ALA A 270 -5.02 19.10 20.59
C ALA A 270 -6.18 18.63 19.70
N ILE A 271 -6.59 17.36 19.82
CA ILE A 271 -7.69 16.80 19.03
C ILE A 271 -9.03 17.35 19.52
N GLN A 272 -9.26 17.39 20.83
CA GLN A 272 -10.50 17.95 21.40
C GLN A 272 -10.67 19.42 21.03
N GLU A 273 -9.60 20.21 21.05
CA GLU A 273 -9.65 21.62 20.66
C GLU A 273 -10.06 21.80 19.19
N PHE A 274 -9.63 20.91 18.28
CA PHE A 274 -10.15 20.90 16.92
C PHE A 274 -11.66 20.65 16.87
N PHE A 275 -12.18 19.66 17.61
CA PHE A 275 -13.62 19.34 17.61
C PHE A 275 -14.47 20.41 18.33
N ARG A 276 -13.88 21.17 19.27
CA ARG A 276 -14.53 22.32 19.93
C ARG A 276 -14.56 23.55 19.02
N SER A 277 -13.40 23.97 18.52
CA SER A 277 -13.26 25.22 17.75
C SER A 277 -13.64 25.09 16.28
N GLY A 278 -13.46 23.91 15.69
CA GLY A 278 -13.52 23.65 14.26
C GLY A 278 -12.35 24.23 13.46
N HIS A 279 -11.25 24.58 14.14
CA HIS A 279 -10.03 25.09 13.51
C HIS A 279 -8.89 24.07 13.65
N LEU A 280 -8.16 23.87 12.55
CA LEU A 280 -7.02 22.97 12.49
C LEU A 280 -5.73 23.78 12.37
N LEU A 281 -4.71 23.45 13.18
CA LEU A 281 -3.38 24.04 13.04
C LEU A 281 -2.83 23.74 11.64
N LYS A 282 -2.23 24.75 11.01
CA LYS A 282 -1.81 24.68 9.59
C LYS A 282 -0.77 23.59 9.37
N GLU A 283 0.12 23.42 10.33
CA GLU A 283 1.20 22.44 10.37
C GLU A 283 0.65 21.02 10.39
N LEU A 284 -0.45 20.77 11.11
CA LEU A 284 -1.09 19.45 11.18
C LEU A 284 -1.70 19.02 9.85
N ASN A 285 -2.11 19.97 9.00
CA ASN A 285 -2.70 19.67 7.70
C ASN A 285 -1.71 19.70 6.53
N ALA A 286 -0.42 19.95 6.80
CA ALA A 286 0.63 19.80 5.81
C ALA A 286 0.70 18.34 5.33
N THR A 287 0.79 18.15 4.02
CA THR A 287 0.65 16.83 3.39
C THR A 287 1.71 16.62 2.31
N ILE A 288 2.37 15.45 2.33
CA ILE A 288 3.31 15.05 1.28
C ILE A 288 2.55 14.32 0.16
N ILE A 289 2.76 14.71 -1.08
CA ILE A 289 2.32 13.97 -2.28
C ILE A 289 3.45 13.03 -2.71
N SER A 290 3.30 11.74 -2.44
CA SER A 290 4.21 10.70 -2.92
C SER A 290 3.74 10.18 -4.28
N LEU A 291 4.65 10.07 -5.24
CA LEU A 291 4.34 9.61 -6.60
C LEU A 291 4.49 8.09 -6.72
N VAL A 292 3.42 7.40 -7.11
CA VAL A 292 3.42 5.95 -7.33
C VAL A 292 3.16 5.65 -8.80
N PRO A 293 4.04 4.94 -9.53
CA PRO A 293 3.82 4.59 -10.93
C PRO A 293 2.53 3.79 -11.15
N LYS A 294 1.70 4.19 -12.13
CA LYS A 294 0.51 3.44 -12.57
C LYS A 294 0.84 2.38 -13.63
N VAL A 295 1.87 2.64 -14.42
CA VAL A 295 2.31 1.80 -15.55
C VAL A 295 3.79 1.44 -15.39
N PRO A 296 4.25 0.33 -16.01
CA PRO A 296 5.68 0.07 -16.18
C PRO A 296 6.33 1.21 -16.96
N ASN A 297 7.51 1.66 -16.54
CA ASN A 297 8.29 2.72 -17.19
C ASN A 297 7.46 4.01 -17.44
N PRO A 298 7.01 4.69 -16.38
CA PRO A 298 6.24 5.92 -16.52
C PRO A 298 7.06 7.01 -17.22
N SER A 299 6.49 7.65 -18.24
CA SER A 299 7.17 8.69 -19.02
C SER A 299 6.57 10.08 -18.80
N MET A 300 5.31 10.18 -18.33
CA MET A 300 4.63 11.45 -18.10
C MET A 300 4.16 11.59 -16.65
N MET A 301 3.97 12.83 -16.16
CA MET A 301 3.45 13.05 -14.79
C MET A 301 2.07 12.43 -14.54
N LYS A 302 1.23 12.35 -15.59
CA LYS A 302 -0.10 11.69 -15.52
C LYS A 302 -0.03 10.19 -15.25
N ASP A 303 1.11 9.56 -15.52
CA ASP A 303 1.38 8.14 -15.31
C ASP A 303 1.66 7.81 -13.84
N PHE A 304 1.78 8.83 -13.00
CA PHE A 304 1.91 8.66 -11.55
C PHE A 304 0.56 8.88 -10.86
N ARG A 305 0.34 8.12 -9.79
CA ARG A 305 -0.76 8.29 -8.85
C ARG A 305 -0.26 9.08 -7.65
N PRO A 306 -0.91 10.21 -7.29
CA PRO A 306 -0.57 10.91 -6.07
C PRO A 306 -1.09 10.12 -4.86
N ILE A 307 -0.22 9.85 -3.89
CA ILE A 307 -0.58 9.32 -2.57
C ILE A 307 -0.28 10.39 -1.52
N PHE A 308 -1.30 10.80 -0.80
CA PHE A 308 -1.25 11.89 0.16
C PHE A 308 -0.89 11.35 1.55
N CYS A 309 0.36 11.56 1.94
CA CYS A 309 0.87 11.21 3.26
C CYS A 309 0.56 12.36 4.23
N CYS A 310 -0.52 12.22 4.98
CA CYS A 310 -0.94 13.18 6.00
C CYS A 310 -0.27 12.90 7.36
N ASN A 311 -0.13 13.94 8.20
CA ASN A 311 0.36 13.80 9.57
C ASN A 311 -0.54 12.88 10.41
N THR A 312 0.04 12.21 11.41
CA THR A 312 -0.68 11.19 12.18
C THR A 312 -1.80 11.78 13.02
N LEU A 313 -1.61 12.96 13.63
CA LEU A 313 -2.68 13.63 14.39
C LEU A 313 -3.88 13.99 13.51
N TYR A 314 -3.64 14.50 12.30
CA TYR A 314 -4.71 14.70 11.32
C TYR A 314 -5.44 13.38 10.99
N LYS A 315 -4.70 12.28 10.80
CA LYS A 315 -5.31 10.97 10.52
C LYS A 315 -6.22 10.51 11.66
N ILE A 316 -5.91 10.84 12.92
CA ILE A 316 -6.78 10.54 14.07
C ILE A 316 -8.09 11.33 13.94
N ILE A 317 -8.01 12.64 13.71
CA ILE A 317 -9.17 13.53 13.49
C ILE A 317 -10.05 12.98 12.35
N ALA A 318 -9.47 12.77 11.17
CA ALA A 318 -10.18 12.28 10.00
C ALA A 318 -10.81 10.90 10.25
N LYS A 319 -10.15 10.04 11.02
CA LYS A 319 -10.64 8.70 11.37
C LYS A 319 -11.80 8.75 12.38
N ILE A 320 -11.80 9.67 13.33
CA ILE A 320 -12.94 9.91 14.24
C ILE A 320 -14.16 10.32 13.43
N ILE A 321 -14.02 11.34 12.56
CA ILE A 321 -15.11 11.79 11.67
C ILE A 321 -15.61 10.61 10.81
N THR A 322 -14.69 9.85 10.22
CA THR A 322 -15.01 8.66 9.43
C THR A 322 -15.83 7.62 10.21
N ASN A 323 -15.43 7.32 11.45
CA ASN A 323 -16.11 6.34 12.28
C ASN A 323 -17.53 6.78 12.65
N ARG A 324 -17.78 8.09 12.71
CA ARG A 324 -19.11 8.68 12.95
C ARG A 324 -19.98 8.74 11.70
N ILE A 325 -19.40 8.93 10.50
CA ILE A 325 -20.15 8.94 9.22
C ILE A 325 -20.55 7.52 8.79
N LYS A 326 -19.67 6.54 8.93
CA LYS A 326 -19.87 5.17 8.42
C LYS A 326 -21.24 4.54 8.74
N PRO A 327 -21.78 4.64 9.97
CA PRO A 327 -23.02 3.97 10.32
C PRO A 327 -24.25 4.47 9.56
N CYS A 328 -24.27 5.71 9.05
CA CYS A 328 -25.41 6.24 8.31
C CYS A 328 -25.39 5.91 6.82
N LEU A 329 -24.23 5.51 6.27
CA LEU A 329 -24.07 5.27 4.83
C LEU A 329 -25.01 4.21 4.26
N PRO A 330 -25.33 3.10 4.95
CA PRO A 330 -26.30 2.13 4.44
C PRO A 330 -27.69 2.73 4.17
N ASP A 331 -28.08 3.78 4.89
CA ASP A 331 -29.41 4.39 4.80
C ASP A 331 -29.46 5.49 3.73
N ILE A 332 -28.36 6.24 3.56
CA ILE A 332 -28.30 7.35 2.59
C ILE A 332 -27.71 6.97 1.23
N ILE A 333 -27.01 5.83 1.10
CA ILE A 333 -26.36 5.41 -0.15
C ILE A 333 -27.15 4.30 -0.84
N SER A 334 -27.49 4.51 -2.11
CA SER A 334 -28.24 3.58 -2.95
C SER A 334 -27.55 2.21 -3.05
N PRO A 335 -28.32 1.09 -3.15
CA PRO A 335 -27.77 -0.27 -3.25
C PRO A 335 -26.82 -0.48 -4.44
N SER A 336 -26.97 0.32 -5.50
CA SER A 336 -26.11 0.30 -6.69
C SER A 336 -24.65 0.62 -6.41
N GLN A 337 -24.32 1.25 -5.28
CA GLN A 337 -22.94 1.58 -4.89
C GLN A 337 -22.38 0.55 -3.91
N SER A 338 -21.50 -0.32 -4.38
CA SER A 338 -21.00 -1.44 -3.57
C SER A 338 -19.74 -1.10 -2.76
N ALA A 339 -19.03 -0.02 -3.08
CA ALA A 339 -17.77 0.31 -2.42
C ALA A 339 -17.97 1.11 -1.12
N PHE A 340 -17.13 0.85 -0.12
CA PHE A 340 -17.00 1.61 1.13
C PHE A 340 -18.28 1.72 2.00
N VAL A 341 -19.34 0.96 1.70
CA VAL A 341 -20.52 0.83 2.54
C VAL A 341 -20.47 -0.49 3.30
N ALA A 342 -20.72 -0.45 4.62
CA ALA A 342 -20.66 -1.63 5.46
C ALA A 342 -21.67 -2.70 4.99
N GLY A 343 -21.25 -3.97 5.02
CA GLY A 343 -22.09 -5.10 4.60
C GLY A 343 -22.13 -5.35 3.08
N ARG A 344 -21.52 -4.50 2.25
CA ARG A 344 -21.44 -4.70 0.79
C ARG A 344 -20.11 -5.34 0.37
N SER A 345 -20.14 -6.25 -0.60
CA SER A 345 -18.96 -7.00 -1.08
C SER A 345 -18.59 -6.61 -2.50
N ILE A 346 -17.28 -6.51 -2.76
CA ILE A 346 -16.75 -6.37 -4.13
C ILE A 346 -17.16 -7.53 -5.03
N GLY A 347 -17.29 -8.74 -4.46
CA GLY A 347 -17.66 -9.94 -5.20
C GLY A 347 -19.05 -9.86 -5.81
N ASP A 348 -20.01 -9.29 -5.07
CA ASP A 348 -21.40 -9.16 -5.53
C ASP A 348 -21.49 -8.23 -6.73
N ASN A 349 -20.75 -7.10 -6.69
CA ASN A 349 -20.71 -6.15 -7.81
C ASN A 349 -20.08 -6.76 -9.07
N ILE A 350 -18.99 -7.54 -8.91
CA ILE A 350 -18.34 -8.24 -10.03
C ILE A 350 -19.28 -9.29 -10.63
N LEU A 351 -19.95 -10.10 -9.80
CA LEU A 351 -20.89 -11.12 -10.25
C LEU A 351 -22.08 -10.50 -10.99
N LEU A 352 -22.62 -9.40 -10.46
CA LEU A 352 -23.73 -8.70 -11.08
C LEU A 352 -23.31 -8.06 -12.41
N ALA A 353 -22.16 -7.39 -12.47
CA ALA A 353 -21.61 -6.86 -13.71
C ALA A 353 -21.36 -7.96 -14.76
N GLN A 354 -20.83 -9.12 -14.34
CA GLN A 354 -20.62 -10.29 -15.21
C GLN A 354 -21.93 -10.85 -15.77
N GLU A 355 -22.99 -10.95 -14.96
CA GLU A 355 -24.29 -11.43 -15.41
C GLU A 355 -24.96 -10.43 -16.36
N LEU A 356 -24.82 -9.13 -16.10
CA LEU A 356 -25.41 -8.07 -16.93
C LEU A 356 -24.70 -7.95 -18.28
N MET A 357 -23.37 -8.08 -18.31
CA MET A 357 -22.58 -8.03 -19.55
C MET A 357 -22.60 -9.34 -20.36
N ARG A 358 -23.24 -10.40 -19.87
CA ARG A 358 -23.40 -11.66 -20.60
C ARG A 358 -24.15 -11.43 -21.92
N ASN A 359 -23.74 -12.09 -23.00
CA ASN A 359 -24.34 -12.02 -24.34
C ASN A 359 -24.24 -10.66 -25.06
N TYR A 360 -23.38 -9.75 -24.62
CA TYR A 360 -23.09 -8.50 -25.36
C TYR A 360 -22.29 -8.70 -26.66
N HIS A 361 -21.80 -9.92 -26.92
CA HIS A 361 -21.12 -10.30 -28.16
C HIS A 361 -22.08 -10.84 -29.24
N THR A 362 -23.35 -11.07 -28.90
CA THR A 362 -24.36 -11.62 -29.81
C THR A 362 -25.37 -10.55 -30.16
N ASP A 363 -25.84 -10.48 -31.40
CA ASP A 363 -26.92 -9.56 -31.79
C ASP A 363 -28.32 -10.12 -31.53
N ILE A 364 -28.41 -11.21 -30.75
CA ILE A 364 -29.67 -11.88 -30.43
C ILE A 364 -30.28 -11.26 -29.17
N GLY A 365 -31.60 -11.07 -29.18
CA GLY A 365 -32.40 -10.61 -28.04
C GLY A 365 -32.71 -9.12 -28.05
N CYS A 366 -33.23 -8.61 -26.93
CA CYS A 366 -33.70 -7.22 -26.83
C CYS A 366 -32.56 -6.21 -27.05
N PRO A 367 -32.84 -5.06 -27.70
CA PRO A 367 -31.92 -3.94 -27.82
C PRO A 367 -31.38 -3.50 -26.46
N ARG A 368 -30.06 -3.44 -26.31
CA ARG A 368 -29.41 -3.15 -25.03
C ARG A 368 -28.16 -2.30 -25.19
N LEU A 369 -27.93 -1.45 -24.19
CA LEU A 369 -26.80 -0.54 -24.09
C LEU A 369 -26.14 -0.71 -22.71
N ALA A 370 -24.82 -0.87 -22.69
CA ALA A 370 -24.01 -0.74 -21.48
C ALA A 370 -22.92 0.30 -21.74
N LEU A 371 -22.67 1.13 -20.74
CA LEU A 371 -21.58 2.10 -20.72
C LEU A 371 -20.67 1.73 -19.56
N LYS A 372 -19.38 1.56 -19.83
CA LYS A 372 -18.36 1.55 -18.79
C LYS A 372 -17.71 2.92 -18.78
N VAL A 373 -18.03 3.72 -17.77
CA VAL A 373 -17.60 5.12 -17.66
C VAL A 373 -16.36 5.19 -16.78
N ASP A 374 -15.28 5.76 -17.31
CA ASP A 374 -14.06 6.08 -16.56
C ASP A 374 -14.11 7.57 -16.20
N LEU A 375 -14.16 7.89 -14.90
CA LEU A 375 -14.18 9.29 -14.45
C LEU A 375 -12.76 9.87 -14.43
N MET A 376 -12.59 11.04 -15.04
CA MET A 376 -11.30 11.73 -15.15
C MET A 376 -10.78 12.13 -13.78
N LYS A 377 -9.73 11.45 -13.30
CA LYS A 377 -9.05 11.75 -12.03
C LYS A 377 -10.07 11.97 -10.90
N ALA A 378 -11.01 11.04 -10.75
CA ALA A 378 -12.25 11.23 -9.98
C ALA A 378 -12.04 11.90 -8.61
N PHE A 379 -11.09 11.42 -7.80
CA PHE A 379 -10.79 12.05 -6.51
C PHE A 379 -10.25 13.47 -6.63
N ASP A 380 -9.37 13.75 -7.60
CA ASP A 380 -8.66 15.03 -7.73
C ASP A 380 -9.57 16.16 -8.27
N MET A 381 -10.71 15.82 -8.89
CA MET A 381 -11.60 16.78 -9.58
C MET A 381 -12.81 17.21 -8.76
N VAL A 382 -13.15 16.52 -7.66
CA VAL A 382 -14.34 16.85 -6.85
C VAL A 382 -14.26 18.30 -6.34
N ASP A 383 -15.27 19.09 -6.67
CA ASP A 383 -15.42 20.43 -6.12
C ASP A 383 -15.82 20.41 -4.63
N TRP A 384 -15.16 21.24 -3.83
CA TRP A 384 -15.41 21.31 -2.39
C TRP A 384 -16.73 21.97 -2.05
N GLY A 385 -17.17 22.99 -2.81
CA GLY A 385 -18.45 23.65 -2.61
C GLY A 385 -19.60 22.67 -2.81
N PHE A 386 -19.58 21.97 -3.94
CA PHE A 386 -20.51 20.88 -4.25
C PHE A 386 -20.58 19.85 -3.13
N LEU A 387 -19.44 19.36 -2.64
CA LEU A 387 -19.42 18.34 -1.60
C LEU A 387 -20.00 18.85 -0.27
N LEU A 388 -19.66 20.08 0.14
CA LEU A 388 -20.17 20.67 1.38
C LEU A 388 -21.68 20.94 1.31
N GLU A 389 -22.18 21.39 0.16
CA GLU A 389 -23.62 21.56 -0.06
C GLU A 389 -24.35 20.22 -0.15
N THR A 390 -23.71 19.19 -0.72
CA THR A 390 -24.25 17.81 -0.74
C THR A 390 -24.40 17.29 0.70
N LEU A 391 -23.40 17.48 1.56
CA LEU A 391 -23.51 17.12 2.98
C LEU A 391 -24.65 17.88 3.66
N ALA A 392 -24.83 19.17 3.36
CA ALA A 392 -25.94 19.94 3.90
C ALA A 392 -27.30 19.40 3.42
N ALA A 393 -27.43 19.02 2.15
CA ALA A 393 -28.65 18.42 1.59
C ALA A 393 -28.96 17.04 2.19
N PHE A 394 -27.95 16.27 2.62
CA PHE A 394 -28.13 15.05 3.42
C PHE A 394 -28.44 15.31 4.91
N HIS A 395 -28.60 16.57 5.32
CA HIS A 395 -28.85 17.03 6.69
C HIS A 395 -27.72 16.79 7.69
N PHE A 396 -26.46 16.74 7.24
CA PHE A 396 -25.33 16.79 8.16
C PHE A 396 -25.34 18.11 8.95
N GLN A 397 -25.13 18.03 10.27
CA GLN A 397 -25.19 19.21 11.12
C GLN A 397 -24.07 20.21 10.77
N PRO A 398 -24.30 21.54 10.89
CA PRO A 398 -23.32 22.56 10.51
C PRO A 398 -21.96 22.42 11.20
N ARG A 399 -21.92 21.93 12.45
CA ARG A 399 -20.69 21.68 13.20
C ARG A 399 -19.85 20.57 12.55
N VAL A 400 -20.47 19.48 12.10
CA VAL A 400 -19.81 18.38 11.38
C VAL A 400 -19.29 18.85 10.02
N ILE A 401 -20.11 19.61 9.28
CA ILE A 401 -19.71 20.21 7.99
C ILE A 401 -18.52 21.15 8.19
N LYS A 402 -18.48 21.94 9.28
CA LYS A 402 -17.35 22.81 9.63
C LYS A 402 -16.06 22.02 9.83
N TRP A 403 -16.11 20.89 10.54
CA TRP A 403 -14.95 20.01 10.73
C TRP A 403 -14.43 19.47 9.40
N ILE A 404 -15.33 18.92 8.56
CA ILE A 404 -14.97 18.39 7.24
C ILE A 404 -14.39 19.49 6.36
N LYS A 405 -15.00 20.69 6.35
CA LYS A 405 -14.50 21.85 5.62
C LYS A 405 -13.08 22.21 6.05
N ALA A 406 -12.81 22.30 7.35
CA ALA A 406 -11.48 22.58 7.87
C ALA A 406 -10.45 21.54 7.39
N CYS A 407 -10.80 20.25 7.41
CA CYS A 407 -9.94 19.18 6.89
C CYS A 407 -9.66 19.32 5.39
N LEU A 408 -10.66 19.65 4.58
CA LEU A 408 -10.56 19.71 3.11
C LEU A 408 -9.86 20.98 2.60
N THR A 409 -10.16 22.17 3.16
CA THR A 409 -9.80 23.44 2.53
C THR A 409 -8.52 24.09 3.06
N THR A 410 -7.98 23.60 4.17
CA THR A 410 -6.73 24.11 4.77
C THR A 410 -5.42 23.35 4.47
N PRO A 411 -5.38 22.18 3.78
CA PRO A 411 -4.12 21.50 3.48
C PRO A 411 -3.18 22.33 2.60
N LYS A 412 -1.88 22.17 2.86
CA LYS A 412 -0.80 22.56 1.95
C LYS A 412 0.01 21.34 1.54
N PHE A 413 0.45 21.33 0.30
CA PHE A 413 1.07 20.18 -0.35
C PHE A 413 2.52 20.43 -0.71
N SER A 414 3.36 19.43 -0.47
CA SER A 414 4.72 19.31 -1.00
C SER A 414 4.87 17.98 -1.72
N ILE A 415 5.60 17.95 -2.83
CA ILE A 415 5.80 16.73 -3.62
C ILE A 415 7.06 16.02 -3.13
N SER A 416 6.98 14.72 -2.87
CA SER A 416 8.16 13.90 -2.60
C SER A 416 8.68 13.29 -3.90
N LEU A 417 9.88 13.71 -4.31
CA LEU A 417 10.53 13.27 -5.53
C LEU A 417 12.01 12.98 -5.24
N ASN A 418 12.46 11.77 -5.62
CA ASN A 418 13.85 11.30 -5.44
C ASN A 418 14.42 11.42 -4.01
N GLY A 419 13.55 11.38 -2.99
CA GLY A 419 13.95 11.45 -1.57
C GLY A 419 13.89 12.85 -0.95
N GLU A 420 13.54 13.87 -1.74
CA GLU A 420 13.44 15.26 -1.28
C GLU A 420 12.02 15.79 -1.43
N LEU A 421 11.68 16.81 -0.64
CA LEU A 421 10.43 17.54 -0.76
C LEU A 421 10.62 18.76 -1.68
N ALA A 422 9.66 18.96 -2.59
CA ALA A 422 9.67 20.04 -3.55
C ALA A 422 8.33 20.79 -3.56
N GLY A 423 8.39 22.12 -3.54
CA GLY A 423 7.24 23.01 -3.59
C GLY A 423 6.42 23.06 -2.30
N PHE A 424 5.58 24.09 -2.20
CA PHE A 424 4.61 24.26 -1.12
C PHE A 424 3.42 25.08 -1.59
N PHE A 425 2.31 24.42 -1.92
CA PHE A 425 1.13 25.07 -2.51
C PHE A 425 -0.17 24.64 -1.83
N SER A 426 -1.19 25.51 -1.88
CA SER A 426 -2.51 25.23 -1.30
C SER A 426 -3.40 24.48 -2.29
N GLY A 427 -4.26 23.60 -1.77
CA GLY A 427 -5.36 23.02 -2.55
C GLY A 427 -6.52 24.01 -2.74
N LYS A 428 -7.30 23.77 -3.78
CA LYS A 428 -8.60 24.42 -4.04
C LYS A 428 -9.73 23.44 -4.40
N ARG A 429 -9.39 22.19 -4.72
CA ARG A 429 -10.35 21.12 -5.00
C ARG A 429 -9.72 19.73 -4.77
N GLY A 430 -10.54 18.70 -4.90
CA GLY A 430 -10.12 17.32 -4.89
C GLY A 430 -10.03 16.71 -3.49
N LEU A 431 -9.93 15.40 -3.45
CA LEU A 431 -9.93 14.56 -2.26
C LEU A 431 -8.61 13.80 -2.16
N ARG A 432 -8.00 13.86 -0.98
CA ARG A 432 -6.70 13.22 -0.71
C ARG A 432 -6.77 11.69 -0.75
N GLN A 433 -6.12 11.08 -1.73
CA GLN A 433 -5.95 9.63 -1.81
C GLN A 433 -4.99 9.12 -0.72
N GLY A 434 -5.51 8.38 0.26
CA GLY A 434 -4.77 7.90 1.43
C GLY A 434 -5.24 8.48 2.76
N ASP A 435 -6.13 9.46 2.71
CA ASP A 435 -6.89 9.97 3.85
C ASP A 435 -8.02 8.97 4.21
N PRO A 436 -8.22 8.62 5.49
CA PRO A 436 -9.28 7.70 5.90
C PRO A 436 -10.70 8.21 5.60
N MET A 437 -10.93 9.51 5.51
CA MET A 437 -12.26 10.11 5.35
C MET A 437 -12.70 10.22 3.89
N THR A 438 -11.76 10.44 2.99
CA THR A 438 -12.05 10.78 1.58
C THR A 438 -12.80 9.71 0.79
N PRO A 439 -12.64 8.39 1.01
CA PRO A 439 -13.43 7.40 0.29
C PRO A 439 -14.94 7.51 0.57
N TYR A 440 -15.31 7.82 1.82
CA TYR A 440 -16.72 7.92 2.23
C TYR A 440 -17.34 9.21 1.69
N LEU A 441 -16.60 10.32 1.72
CA LEU A 441 -17.03 11.57 1.10
C LEU A 441 -17.22 11.43 -0.41
N PHE A 442 -16.35 10.66 -1.08
CA PHE A 442 -16.49 10.39 -2.51
C PHE A 442 -17.75 9.58 -2.82
N VAL A 443 -18.08 8.58 -1.99
CA VAL A 443 -19.31 7.80 -2.13
C VAL A 443 -20.55 8.68 -1.95
N ILE A 444 -20.56 9.59 -0.97
CA ILE A 444 -21.64 10.56 -0.76
C ILE A 444 -21.78 11.50 -1.97
N ALA A 445 -20.67 11.98 -2.53
CA ALA A 445 -20.68 12.80 -3.75
C ALA A 445 -21.26 12.03 -4.96
N MET A 446 -20.90 10.76 -5.10
CA MET A 446 -21.40 9.91 -6.19
C MET A 446 -22.87 9.51 -6.03
N GLU A 447 -23.43 9.54 -4.81
CA GLU A 447 -24.86 9.28 -4.59
C GLU A 447 -25.75 10.28 -5.32
N VAL A 448 -25.28 11.52 -5.51
CA VAL A 448 -25.98 12.54 -6.29
C VAL A 448 -26.26 12.05 -7.73
N LEU A 449 -25.34 11.31 -8.36
CA LEU A 449 -25.58 10.70 -9.66
C LEU A 449 -26.71 9.67 -9.60
N SER A 450 -26.72 8.82 -8.57
CA SER A 450 -27.76 7.81 -8.37
C SER A 450 -29.13 8.45 -8.25
N LYS A 451 -29.24 9.55 -7.50
CA LYS A 451 -30.49 10.32 -7.33
C LYS A 451 -30.92 11.06 -8.60
N ILE A 452 -29.99 11.70 -9.30
CA ILE A 452 -30.27 12.29 -10.63
C ILE A 452 -30.84 11.23 -11.58
N LEU A 453 -30.24 10.04 -11.62
CA LEU A 453 -30.71 8.96 -12.47
C LEU A 453 -32.12 8.51 -12.09
N VAL A 454 -32.40 8.32 -10.81
CA VAL A 454 -33.74 7.93 -10.34
C VAL A 454 -34.78 8.96 -10.75
N ASN A 455 -34.53 10.25 -10.49
CA ASN A 455 -35.49 11.32 -10.80
C ASN A 455 -35.73 11.43 -12.31
N ARG A 456 -34.66 11.47 -13.12
CA ARG A 456 -34.78 11.57 -14.59
C ARG A 456 -35.44 10.35 -15.23
N ILE A 457 -35.26 9.16 -14.66
CA ILE A 457 -35.92 7.95 -15.13
C ILE A 457 -37.42 8.00 -14.78
N ALA A 458 -37.77 8.46 -13.58
CA ALA A 458 -39.17 8.62 -13.16
C ALA A 458 -39.92 9.63 -14.04
N ASP A 459 -39.27 10.73 -14.44
CA ASP A 459 -39.86 11.77 -15.29
C ASP A 459 -39.95 11.37 -16.77
N SER A 460 -39.19 10.36 -17.20
CA SER A 460 -39.10 9.96 -18.61
C SER A 460 -39.96 8.75 -18.93
N HIS A 461 -41.13 9.02 -19.52
CA HIS A 461 -42.05 8.00 -20.05
C HIS A 461 -41.42 7.12 -21.17
N SER A 462 -40.33 7.59 -21.76
CA SER A 462 -39.65 6.92 -22.88
C SER A 462 -38.40 6.13 -22.46
N PHE A 463 -38.03 6.20 -21.17
CA PHE A 463 -36.92 5.42 -20.64
C PHE A 463 -37.33 3.96 -20.50
N LYS A 464 -36.46 3.07 -20.97
CA LYS A 464 -36.60 1.62 -20.82
C LYS A 464 -35.34 1.07 -20.17
N PHE A 465 -35.52 0.27 -19.14
CA PHE A 465 -34.42 -0.41 -18.48
C PHE A 465 -33.77 -1.43 -19.41
N HIS A 466 -32.52 -1.80 -19.09
CA HIS A 466 -31.94 -3.02 -19.62
C HIS A 466 -32.86 -4.20 -19.29
N TRP A 467 -33.05 -5.15 -20.21
CA TRP A 467 -34.06 -6.20 -20.07
C TRP A 467 -33.91 -7.07 -18.81
N LYS A 468 -32.68 -7.30 -18.33
CA LYS A 468 -32.42 -8.00 -17.05
C LYS A 468 -32.64 -7.13 -15.80
N CYS A 469 -32.80 -5.83 -15.99
CA CYS A 469 -32.83 -4.84 -14.92
C CYS A 469 -34.22 -4.24 -14.72
N ASP A 470 -35.19 -4.56 -15.56
CA ASP A 470 -36.51 -3.90 -15.50
C ASP A 470 -37.28 -4.24 -14.23
N GLU A 471 -37.22 -5.48 -13.75
CA GLU A 471 -37.89 -5.88 -12.51
C GLU A 471 -37.27 -5.22 -11.27
N ILE A 472 -35.94 -5.11 -11.24
CA ILE A 472 -35.18 -4.55 -10.12
C ILE A 472 -34.93 -3.04 -10.26
N LYS A 473 -35.39 -2.43 -11.36
CA LYS A 473 -35.20 -1.01 -11.72
C LYS A 473 -33.75 -0.54 -11.62
N LEU A 474 -32.81 -1.39 -12.05
CA LEU A 474 -31.37 -1.12 -11.97
C LEU A 474 -30.87 -0.39 -13.23
N SER A 475 -30.40 0.85 -13.08
CA SER A 475 -29.85 1.65 -14.18
C SER A 475 -28.33 1.76 -14.18
N HIS A 476 -27.67 1.49 -13.05
CA HIS A 476 -26.24 1.65 -12.90
C HIS A 476 -25.65 0.79 -11.77
N LEU A 477 -24.35 0.56 -11.83
CA LEU A 477 -23.52 -0.04 -10.79
C LEU A 477 -22.31 0.84 -10.54
N CYS A 478 -22.04 1.12 -9.27
CA CYS A 478 -20.89 1.87 -8.83
C CYS A 478 -20.00 1.00 -7.92
N PHE A 479 -18.70 1.12 -8.11
CA PHE A 479 -17.71 0.74 -7.11
C PHE A 479 -16.72 1.88 -6.98
N ALA A 480 -17.03 2.81 -6.08
CA ALA A 480 -16.34 4.10 -6.01
C ALA A 480 -16.39 4.81 -7.37
N ASP A 481 -15.26 4.98 -8.05
CA ASP A 481 -15.13 5.65 -9.34
C ASP A 481 -15.39 4.74 -10.56
N ASP A 482 -15.39 3.41 -10.38
CA ASP A 482 -15.79 2.47 -11.43
C ASP A 482 -17.31 2.49 -11.62
N LEU A 483 -17.77 3.04 -12.75
CA LEU A 483 -19.18 3.22 -13.08
C LEU A 483 -19.58 2.38 -14.30
N ILE A 484 -20.64 1.58 -14.16
CA ILE A 484 -21.32 0.91 -15.26
C ILE A 484 -22.75 1.42 -15.33
N MET A 485 -23.20 1.90 -16.48
CA MET A 485 -24.58 2.35 -16.69
C MET A 485 -25.25 1.49 -17.76
N LEU A 486 -26.54 1.19 -17.58
CA LEU A 486 -27.27 0.19 -18.36
C LEU A 486 -28.66 0.71 -18.70
N CYS A 487 -29.07 0.56 -19.96
CA CYS A 487 -30.45 0.78 -20.37
C CYS A 487 -30.79 -0.03 -21.63
N HIS A 488 -32.03 0.10 -22.09
CA HIS A 488 -32.44 -0.38 -23.40
C HIS A 488 -31.68 0.37 -24.52
N GLY A 489 -31.41 -0.31 -25.62
CA GLY A 489 -30.67 0.21 -26.78
C GLY A 489 -31.39 1.27 -27.62
N SER A 490 -32.34 2.01 -27.05
CA SER A 490 -33.06 3.08 -27.75
C SER A 490 -32.42 4.45 -27.48
N PRO A 491 -32.36 5.35 -28.48
CA PRO A 491 -31.82 6.70 -28.30
C PRO A 491 -32.46 7.47 -27.15
N SER A 492 -33.78 7.37 -26.95
CA SER A 492 -34.49 8.04 -25.85
C SER A 492 -33.94 7.68 -24.47
N SER A 493 -33.73 6.38 -24.22
CA SER A 493 -33.17 5.89 -22.95
C SER A 493 -31.71 6.27 -22.78
N ALA A 494 -30.93 6.29 -23.86
CA ALA A 494 -29.55 6.73 -23.83
C ALA A 494 -29.39 8.23 -23.52
N HIS A 495 -30.29 9.08 -24.04
CA HIS A 495 -30.29 10.52 -23.73
C HIS A 495 -30.52 10.80 -22.25
N VAL A 496 -31.37 10.01 -21.57
CA VAL A 496 -31.57 10.15 -20.11
C VAL A 496 -30.27 9.88 -19.35
N LEU A 497 -29.54 8.83 -19.71
CA LEU A 497 -28.24 8.53 -19.09
C LEU A 497 -27.20 9.63 -19.38
N LYS A 498 -27.13 10.13 -20.61
CA LYS A 498 -26.22 11.20 -20.99
C LYS A 498 -26.52 12.51 -20.24
N ALA A 499 -27.79 12.88 -20.16
CA ALA A 499 -28.24 14.06 -19.43
C ALA A 499 -27.91 13.98 -17.93
N ALA A 500 -28.03 12.79 -17.33
CA ALA A 500 -27.63 12.58 -15.93
C ALA A 500 -26.12 12.78 -15.72
N LEU A 501 -25.28 12.29 -16.63
CA LEU A 501 -23.82 12.51 -16.58
C LEU A 501 -23.45 13.99 -16.76
N ASP A 502 -24.15 14.69 -17.67
CA ASP A 502 -23.91 16.11 -17.92
C ASP A 502 -24.32 16.98 -16.73
N GLU A 503 -25.44 16.65 -16.08
CA GLU A 503 -25.88 17.33 -14.87
C GLU A 503 -24.91 17.08 -13.70
N LEU A 504 -24.46 15.84 -13.49
CA LEU A 504 -23.43 15.55 -12.48
C LEU A 504 -22.16 16.36 -12.77
N SER A 505 -21.73 16.41 -14.04
CA SER A 505 -20.55 17.16 -14.46
C SER A 505 -20.67 18.65 -14.13
N LEU A 506 -21.85 19.24 -14.38
CA LEU A 506 -22.14 20.64 -14.11
C LEU A 506 -22.15 20.96 -12.60
N LEU A 507 -22.70 20.06 -11.79
CA LEU A 507 -22.80 20.22 -10.33
C LEU A 507 -21.46 20.00 -9.62
N SER A 508 -20.76 18.91 -9.96
CA SER A 508 -19.63 18.37 -9.17
C SER A 508 -18.25 18.64 -9.75
N GLY A 509 -18.16 18.96 -11.05
CA GLY A 509 -16.91 19.02 -11.79
C GLY A 509 -16.34 17.65 -12.20
N LEU A 510 -17.02 16.54 -11.88
CA LEU A 510 -16.62 15.19 -12.31
C LEU A 510 -16.94 14.97 -13.78
N LEU A 511 -15.91 14.72 -14.59
CA LEU A 511 -16.03 14.54 -16.04
C LEU A 511 -15.78 13.08 -16.44
N ALA A 512 -16.56 12.58 -17.39
CA ALA A 512 -16.30 11.31 -18.04
C ALA A 512 -15.11 11.41 -18.99
N ASN A 513 -14.22 10.42 -18.97
CA ASN A 513 -13.09 10.31 -19.86
C ASN A 513 -13.51 9.64 -21.17
N HIS A 514 -13.74 10.42 -22.22
CA HIS A 514 -14.20 9.88 -23.51
C HIS A 514 -13.27 8.80 -24.10
N ALA A 515 -11.95 8.96 -23.94
CA ALA A 515 -10.96 8.03 -24.49
C ALA A 515 -10.84 6.71 -23.72
N LYS A 516 -11.17 6.72 -22.42
CA LYS A 516 -11.11 5.53 -21.55
C LYS A 516 -12.47 4.89 -21.28
N SER A 517 -13.55 5.61 -21.55
CA SER A 517 -14.91 5.10 -21.43
C SER A 517 -15.25 4.25 -22.65
N ASN A 518 -16.03 3.20 -22.41
CA ASN A 518 -16.43 2.26 -23.45
C ASN A 518 -17.96 2.18 -23.56
N ILE A 519 -18.43 2.08 -24.79
CA ILE A 519 -19.83 1.79 -25.12
C ILE A 519 -19.96 0.37 -25.66
N PHE A 520 -20.97 -0.35 -25.19
CA PHE A 520 -21.32 -1.68 -25.65
C PHE A 520 -22.80 -1.70 -26.05
N THR A 521 -23.07 -2.09 -27.28
CA THR A 521 -24.42 -2.20 -27.84
C THR A 521 -24.61 -3.60 -28.39
N SER A 522 -25.86 -4.08 -28.35
CA SER A 522 -26.20 -5.42 -28.82
C SER A 522 -27.71 -5.55 -29.02
N GLY A 523 -28.15 -6.40 -29.94
CA GLY A 523 -29.57 -6.58 -30.26
C GLY A 523 -30.19 -5.40 -31.01
N LEU A 524 -29.38 -4.59 -31.68
CA LEU A 524 -29.83 -3.45 -32.47
C LEU A 524 -30.11 -3.88 -33.92
N SER A 525 -31.34 -3.63 -34.40
CA SER A 525 -31.74 -3.98 -35.77
C SER A 525 -31.18 -3.03 -36.84
N SER A 526 -30.79 -1.81 -36.44
CA SER A 526 -30.37 -0.73 -37.33
C SER A 526 -28.96 -0.26 -37.00
N SER A 527 -28.07 -0.32 -37.99
CA SER A 527 -26.71 0.25 -37.91
C SER A 527 -26.73 1.76 -37.65
N THR A 528 -27.74 2.48 -38.16
CA THR A 528 -27.95 3.90 -37.91
C THR A 528 -28.20 4.19 -36.43
N THR A 529 -29.00 3.36 -35.75
CA THR A 529 -29.25 3.51 -34.30
C THR A 529 -27.96 3.29 -33.52
N ASN A 530 -27.17 2.30 -33.89
CA ASN A 530 -25.87 2.05 -33.25
C ASN A 530 -24.94 3.27 -33.37
N GLN A 531 -24.83 3.85 -34.57
CA GLN A 531 -24.00 5.03 -34.79
C GLN A 531 -24.51 6.26 -34.02
N GLN A 532 -25.83 6.46 -33.92
CA GLN A 532 -26.43 7.52 -33.11
C GLN A 532 -26.04 7.38 -31.63
N LEU A 533 -26.10 6.18 -31.07
CA LEU A 533 -25.71 5.92 -29.69
C LEU A 533 -24.21 6.18 -29.47
N ILE A 534 -23.35 5.74 -30.38
CA ILE A 534 -21.90 5.99 -30.31
C ILE A 534 -21.62 7.50 -30.35
N ASN A 535 -22.25 8.23 -31.27
CA ASN A 535 -22.08 9.67 -31.43
C ASN A 535 -22.60 10.46 -30.21
N LEU A 536 -23.68 10.00 -29.56
CA LEU A 536 -24.26 10.66 -28.38
C LEU A 536 -23.27 10.76 -27.20
N PHE A 537 -22.50 9.70 -26.96
CA PHE A 537 -21.52 9.66 -25.86
C PHE A 537 -20.11 10.06 -26.30
N GLY A 538 -19.75 9.84 -27.56
CA GLY A 538 -18.38 10.00 -28.05
C GLY A 538 -17.40 9.04 -27.37
N TYR A 539 -17.87 7.86 -26.96
CA TYR A 539 -17.04 6.84 -26.32
C TYR A 539 -16.52 5.83 -27.33
N THR A 540 -15.41 5.18 -26.99
CA THR A 540 -14.85 4.10 -27.81
C THR A 540 -15.73 2.86 -27.75
N VAL A 541 -15.98 2.21 -28.90
CA VAL A 541 -16.71 0.94 -28.93
C VAL A 541 -15.86 -0.11 -28.22
N GLY A 542 -16.41 -0.68 -27.14
CA GLY A 542 -15.71 -1.69 -26.35
C GLY A 542 -15.86 -3.09 -26.94
N SER A 543 -14.87 -3.94 -26.72
CA SER A 543 -14.94 -5.37 -26.97
C SER A 543 -14.80 -6.15 -25.65
N LEU A 544 -15.48 -7.29 -25.55
CA LEU A 544 -15.31 -8.20 -24.42
C LEU A 544 -14.22 -9.22 -24.75
N PRO A 545 -13.38 -9.64 -23.77
CA PRO A 545 -13.42 -9.27 -22.36
C PRO A 545 -12.95 -7.85 -22.03
N ILE A 546 -13.59 -7.23 -21.03
CA ILE A 546 -13.11 -5.98 -20.42
C ILE A 546 -12.72 -6.20 -18.96
N ARG A 547 -11.61 -5.62 -18.51
CA ARG A 547 -11.24 -5.68 -17.10
C ARG A 547 -12.13 -4.75 -16.28
N CYS A 548 -12.74 -5.27 -15.22
CA CYS A 548 -13.47 -4.52 -14.20
C CYS A 548 -13.03 -5.03 -12.83
N LEU A 549 -12.65 -4.12 -11.93
CA LEU A 549 -12.20 -4.46 -10.56
C LEU A 549 -11.09 -5.53 -10.53
N GLY A 550 -10.23 -5.55 -11.55
CA GLY A 550 -9.11 -6.49 -11.69
C GLY A 550 -9.42 -7.82 -12.36
N ILE A 551 -10.70 -8.16 -12.57
CA ILE A 551 -11.15 -9.43 -13.18
C ILE A 551 -11.66 -9.16 -14.62
N PRO A 552 -11.42 -10.07 -15.58
CA PRO A 552 -12.04 -9.96 -16.89
C PRO A 552 -13.55 -10.21 -16.77
N ILE A 553 -14.35 -9.22 -17.16
CA ILE A 553 -15.74 -9.41 -17.49
C ILE A 553 -15.79 -9.99 -18.90
N ILE A 554 -16.27 -11.22 -19.01
CA ILE A 554 -16.42 -11.92 -20.29
C ILE A 554 -17.90 -12.06 -20.64
N SER A 555 -18.20 -12.33 -21.90
CA SER A 555 -19.58 -12.56 -22.32
C SER A 555 -20.08 -13.99 -22.07
N THR A 556 -19.20 -14.91 -21.64
CA THR A 556 -19.47 -16.34 -21.42
C THR A 556 -19.25 -16.74 -19.94
N LYS A 557 -19.20 -18.05 -19.63
CA LYS A 557 -18.88 -18.53 -18.28
C LYS A 557 -17.37 -18.45 -18.03
N LEU A 558 -16.98 -17.82 -16.93
CA LEU A 558 -15.57 -17.66 -16.55
C LEU A 558 -14.88 -19.02 -16.51
N CYS A 559 -13.77 -19.16 -17.24
CA CYS A 559 -12.99 -20.39 -17.27
C CYS A 559 -11.53 -20.14 -16.88
N LEU A 560 -10.79 -21.22 -16.60
CA LEU A 560 -9.43 -21.15 -16.03
C LEU A 560 -8.48 -20.29 -16.89
N ARG A 561 -8.59 -20.39 -18.22
CA ARG A 561 -7.80 -19.59 -19.17
C ARG A 561 -8.01 -18.08 -19.02
N ASP A 562 -9.20 -17.63 -18.62
CA ASP A 562 -9.48 -16.19 -18.45
C ASP A 562 -8.78 -15.64 -17.20
N CYS A 563 -8.52 -16.51 -16.23
CA CYS A 563 -7.81 -16.19 -15.00
C CYS A 563 -6.29 -16.41 -15.12
N SER A 564 -5.77 -16.84 -16.27
CA SER A 564 -4.34 -17.12 -16.48
C SER A 564 -3.47 -15.95 -16.04
N SER A 565 -3.78 -14.73 -16.48
CA SER A 565 -3.00 -13.54 -16.09
C SER A 565 -2.93 -13.28 -14.58
N LEU A 566 -3.95 -13.71 -13.82
CA LEU A 566 -3.93 -13.63 -12.37
C LEU A 566 -3.06 -14.75 -11.78
N VAL A 567 -3.21 -15.97 -12.30
CA VAL A 567 -2.38 -17.12 -11.95
C VAL A 567 -0.91 -16.83 -12.26
N ASP A 568 -0.59 -16.33 -13.44
CA ASP A 568 0.78 -15.96 -13.87
C ASP A 568 1.39 -14.86 -13.01
N LYS A 569 0.58 -13.92 -12.50
CA LYS A 569 1.07 -12.92 -11.54
C LYS A 569 1.41 -13.55 -10.19
N VAL A 570 0.62 -14.51 -9.73
CA VAL A 570 0.87 -15.25 -8.48
C VAL A 570 2.07 -16.18 -8.67
N SER A 571 2.06 -16.99 -9.73
CA SER A 571 3.15 -17.87 -10.13
C SER A 571 4.43 -17.09 -10.37
N GLY A 572 4.43 -15.99 -11.11
CA GLY A 572 5.62 -15.17 -11.33
C GLY A 572 6.18 -14.56 -10.06
N ARG A 573 5.33 -14.18 -9.09
CA ARG A 573 5.80 -13.79 -7.75
C ARG A 573 6.45 -14.96 -7.03
N LEU A 574 5.87 -16.16 -7.10
CA LEU A 574 6.43 -17.36 -6.46
C LEU A 574 7.68 -17.87 -7.17
N SER A 575 7.74 -17.88 -8.50
CA SER A 575 8.92 -18.24 -9.29
C SER A 575 10.08 -17.28 -9.03
N SER A 576 9.81 -16.00 -8.80
CA SER A 576 10.84 -15.07 -8.34
C SER A 576 11.39 -15.43 -6.95
N TRP A 577 10.64 -16.20 -6.15
CA TRP A 577 11.11 -16.78 -4.89
C TRP A 577 11.78 -18.15 -5.09
N LEU A 578 11.42 -18.91 -6.12
CA LEU A 578 11.95 -20.26 -6.38
C LEU A 578 13.27 -20.23 -7.15
N ASN A 579 13.54 -19.21 -7.97
CA ASN A 579 14.83 -19.01 -8.65
C ASN A 579 15.96 -18.53 -7.71
N ARG A 580 15.84 -18.83 -6.41
CA ARG A 580 16.91 -18.67 -5.42
C ARG A 580 17.91 -19.80 -5.65
N GLY A 581 19.14 -19.48 -6.02
CA GLY A 581 20.20 -20.48 -6.07
C GLY A 581 20.46 -21.06 -4.67
N GLY A 582 20.58 -22.39 -4.58
CA GLY A 582 21.04 -23.18 -3.42
C GLY A 582 20.26 -23.01 -2.11
N THR A 583 19.83 -24.12 -1.49
CA THR A 583 19.32 -24.11 -0.11
C THR A 583 20.44 -23.69 0.84
N SER A 584 20.28 -22.60 1.58
CA SER A 584 21.26 -22.15 2.57
C SER A 584 21.38 -23.14 3.72
N LEU A 585 22.61 -23.47 4.09
CA LEU A 585 22.91 -24.32 5.24
C LEU A 585 22.38 -23.73 6.56
N TRP A 586 22.39 -22.40 6.70
CA TRP A 586 22.18 -21.75 7.99
C TRP A 586 20.82 -21.08 8.14
N PHE A 587 20.26 -20.58 7.02
CA PHE A 587 19.09 -19.71 7.03
C PHE A 587 17.80 -20.41 6.58
N ASP A 588 17.89 -21.50 5.82
CA ASP A 588 16.72 -22.17 5.25
C ASP A 588 16.25 -23.36 6.11
N ASN A 589 14.99 -23.72 5.95
CA ASN A 589 14.32 -24.76 6.72
C ASN A 589 14.53 -26.15 6.09
N TRP A 590 15.75 -26.70 6.25
CA TRP A 590 16.12 -28.03 5.76
C TRP A 590 16.42 -29.02 6.90
N HIS A 591 16.74 -28.53 8.09
CA HIS A 591 16.99 -29.32 9.29
C HIS A 591 15.70 -29.48 10.12
N PRO A 592 15.46 -30.61 10.83
CA PRO A 592 14.23 -30.86 11.59
C PRO A 592 13.87 -29.79 12.64
N ASP A 593 14.90 -29.13 13.17
CA ASP A 593 14.78 -28.07 14.16
C ASP A 593 14.56 -26.66 13.57
N GLY A 594 14.40 -26.56 12.25
CA GLY A 594 14.31 -25.29 11.54
C GLY A 594 15.68 -24.73 11.14
N PRO A 595 15.74 -23.45 10.75
CA PRO A 595 16.99 -22.77 10.42
C PRO A 595 17.99 -22.81 11.58
N LEU A 596 19.20 -23.30 11.32
CA LEU A 596 20.20 -23.54 12.37
C LEU A 596 20.55 -22.24 13.13
N LEU A 597 20.69 -21.10 12.44
CA LEU A 597 21.00 -19.81 13.08
C LEU A 597 19.86 -19.21 13.92
N LEU A 598 18.64 -19.75 13.86
CA LEU A 598 17.55 -19.33 14.76
C LEU A 598 17.63 -20.04 16.11
N LYS A 599 18.29 -21.20 16.17
CA LYS A 599 18.32 -22.06 17.35
C LYS A 599 19.70 -22.09 18.03
N TRP A 600 20.78 -21.89 17.27
CA TRP A 600 22.15 -21.89 17.76
C TRP A 600 22.88 -20.57 17.48
N SER A 601 23.93 -20.28 18.27
CA SER A 601 24.73 -19.06 18.19
C SER A 601 25.46 -18.95 16.84
N PRO A 602 25.72 -17.74 16.30
CA PRO A 602 26.55 -17.56 15.10
C PRO A 602 27.96 -18.16 15.19
N HIS A 603 28.47 -18.43 16.40
CA HIS A 603 29.70 -19.19 16.62
C HIS A 603 29.71 -20.57 15.98
N VAL A 604 28.54 -21.20 15.84
CA VAL A 604 28.41 -22.50 15.18
C VAL A 604 28.87 -22.49 13.73
N VAL A 605 28.81 -21.33 13.06
CA VAL A 605 29.34 -21.14 11.70
C VAL A 605 30.87 -21.16 11.72
N TYR A 606 31.48 -20.46 12.67
CA TYR A 606 32.93 -20.43 12.85
C TYR A 606 33.49 -21.79 13.27
N ASP A 607 32.91 -22.40 14.31
CA ASP A 607 33.32 -23.70 14.84
C ASP A 607 33.21 -24.81 13.78
N SER A 608 32.26 -24.67 12.85
CA SER A 608 32.09 -25.62 11.75
C SER A 608 33.17 -25.49 10.67
N GLY A 609 33.88 -24.36 10.61
CA GLY A 609 34.79 -24.05 9.51
C GLY A 609 34.09 -23.90 8.15
N LEU A 610 32.76 -23.81 8.11
CA LEU A 610 31.97 -23.61 6.90
C LEU A 610 31.57 -22.12 6.78
N PRO A 611 31.57 -21.56 5.56
CA PRO A 611 31.26 -20.14 5.39
C PRO A 611 29.79 -19.85 5.68
N ILE A 612 29.46 -18.61 6.10
CA ILE A 612 28.08 -18.20 6.43
C ILE A 612 27.12 -18.23 5.21
N ASN A 613 27.67 -18.25 4.00
CA ASN A 613 26.91 -18.44 2.76
C ASN A 613 26.95 -19.88 2.24
N ALA A 614 27.41 -20.84 3.05
CA ALA A 614 27.40 -22.26 2.70
C ALA A 614 25.98 -22.70 2.34
N ALA A 615 25.89 -23.53 1.31
CA ALA A 615 24.67 -24.20 0.93
C ALA A 615 24.64 -25.61 1.55
N VAL A 616 23.47 -26.22 1.64
CA VAL A 616 23.31 -27.58 2.16
C VAL A 616 24.14 -28.57 1.35
N ASN A 617 24.31 -28.35 0.04
CA ASN A 617 25.18 -29.20 -0.79
C ASN A 617 26.66 -29.18 -0.37
N THR A 618 27.10 -28.20 0.43
CA THR A 618 28.50 -28.05 0.87
C THR A 618 28.88 -29.11 1.89
N ILE A 619 27.90 -29.67 2.59
CA ILE A 619 28.05 -30.75 3.57
C ILE A 619 27.58 -32.11 3.03
N VAL A 620 27.36 -32.22 1.73
CA VAL A 620 26.91 -33.45 1.07
C VAL A 620 28.06 -34.03 0.27
N LEU A 621 28.43 -35.29 0.52
CA LEU A 621 29.43 -35.99 -0.28
C LEU A 621 28.99 -37.42 -0.57
N GLY A 622 28.68 -37.69 -1.83
CA GLY A 622 28.04 -38.94 -2.25
C GLY A 622 26.71 -39.14 -1.52
N ASP A 623 26.55 -40.30 -0.88
CA ASP A 623 25.34 -40.70 -0.16
C ASP A 623 25.41 -40.45 1.35
N SER A 624 26.18 -39.43 1.80
CA SER A 624 26.32 -39.12 3.22
C SER A 624 26.44 -37.64 3.54
N TRP A 625 25.99 -37.26 4.75
CA TRP A 625 26.33 -35.98 5.37
C TRP A 625 27.80 -35.98 5.77
N ARG A 626 28.58 -35.03 5.24
CA ARG A 626 29.93 -34.72 5.67
C ARG A 626 29.91 -33.44 6.49
N TRP A 627 29.40 -33.55 7.72
CA TRP A 627 29.43 -32.45 8.69
C TRP A 627 30.84 -32.30 9.30
N PRO A 628 31.33 -31.08 9.53
CA PRO A 628 32.63 -30.82 10.17
C PRO A 628 32.75 -31.47 11.56
N VAL A 629 33.99 -31.73 11.99
CA VAL A 629 34.27 -32.29 13.33
C VAL A 629 33.76 -31.30 14.39
N ALA A 630 33.05 -31.82 15.40
CA ALA A 630 32.44 -30.98 16.41
C ALA A 630 33.52 -30.35 17.32
N MET A 631 33.72 -29.04 17.17
CA MET A 631 34.66 -28.23 17.94
C MET A 631 33.99 -27.50 19.11
N SER A 632 32.65 -27.57 19.21
CA SER A 632 31.85 -26.94 20.26
C SER A 632 30.62 -27.77 20.63
N ILE A 633 30.06 -27.51 21.82
CA ILE A 633 28.87 -28.19 22.35
C ILE A 633 27.65 -28.03 21.42
N ASP A 634 27.53 -26.87 20.77
CA ASP A 634 26.44 -26.55 19.83
C ASP A 634 26.51 -27.43 18.57
N LEU A 635 27.70 -27.67 18.03
CA LEU A 635 27.90 -28.57 16.88
C LEU A 635 27.62 -30.04 17.22
N VAL A 636 27.96 -30.46 18.45
CA VAL A 636 27.62 -31.82 18.94
C VAL A 636 26.11 -31.98 18.96
N GLU A 637 25.37 -30.98 19.43
CA GLU A 637 23.91 -31.02 19.49
C GLU A 637 23.28 -31.05 18.08
N ILE A 638 23.73 -30.20 17.16
CA ILE A 638 23.25 -30.20 15.75
C ILE A 638 23.49 -31.56 15.12
N ARG A 639 24.71 -32.10 15.22
CA ARG A 639 25.07 -33.40 14.64
C ARG A 639 24.21 -34.53 15.19
N SER A 640 23.89 -34.51 16.48
CA SER A 640 23.05 -35.53 17.12
C SER A 640 21.61 -35.57 16.58
N ARG A 641 21.15 -34.49 15.95
CA ARG A 641 19.79 -34.32 15.44
C ARG A 641 19.70 -34.27 13.92
N MET A 642 20.81 -34.55 13.23
CA MET A 642 20.84 -34.58 11.77
C MET A 642 19.85 -35.63 11.23
N PRO A 643 19.03 -35.27 10.23
CA PRO A 643 18.10 -36.21 9.63
C PRO A 643 18.85 -37.31 8.88
N THR A 644 18.27 -38.50 8.77
CA THR A 644 18.84 -39.58 7.95
C THR A 644 18.94 -39.13 6.48
N TYR A 645 20.14 -39.18 5.91
CA TYR A 645 20.36 -38.85 4.50
C TYR A 645 20.12 -40.09 3.64
N ASN A 646 19.15 -40.02 2.74
CA ASN A 646 18.83 -41.11 1.81
C ASN A 646 18.51 -40.50 0.44
N PRO A 647 19.53 -40.03 -0.30
CA PRO A 647 19.33 -39.41 -1.59
C PRO A 647 18.85 -40.45 -2.60
N ASN A 648 17.87 -40.07 -3.44
CA ASN A 648 17.48 -40.89 -4.57
C ASN A 648 18.25 -40.38 -5.79
N SER A 649 19.29 -41.10 -6.21
CA SER A 649 20.19 -40.72 -7.32
C SER A 649 19.48 -40.57 -8.67
N ASP A 650 18.26 -41.10 -8.81
CA ASP A 650 17.51 -41.12 -10.06
C ASP A 650 16.57 -39.91 -10.22
N LEU A 651 16.54 -38.98 -9.26
CA LEU A 651 15.66 -37.82 -9.25
C LEU A 651 16.45 -36.52 -9.05
N GLU A 652 16.21 -35.52 -9.89
CA GLU A 652 16.75 -34.17 -9.69
C GLU A 652 16.14 -33.49 -8.46
N ASP A 653 16.96 -32.68 -7.77
CA ASP A 653 16.52 -31.84 -6.65
C ASP A 653 15.37 -30.93 -7.09
N SER A 654 14.26 -30.99 -6.36
CA SER A 654 13.08 -30.16 -6.63
C SER A 654 12.53 -29.54 -5.35
N ILE A 655 12.06 -28.30 -5.47
CA ILE A 655 11.51 -27.56 -4.34
C ILE A 655 10.14 -28.14 -3.97
N ARG A 656 9.99 -28.56 -2.70
CA ARG A 656 8.77 -29.16 -2.19
C ARG A 656 7.85 -28.12 -1.55
N TRP A 657 6.64 -27.97 -2.08
CA TRP A 657 5.57 -27.20 -1.47
C TRP A 657 4.93 -27.99 -0.32
N LEU A 658 5.36 -27.71 0.92
CA LEU A 658 4.93 -28.42 2.14
C LEU A 658 3.41 -28.58 2.32
N PRO A 659 2.56 -27.59 1.97
CA PRO A 659 1.11 -27.76 2.08
C PRO A 659 0.49 -28.78 1.11
N SER A 660 1.27 -29.36 0.18
CA SER A 660 0.81 -30.43 -0.71
C SER A 660 1.52 -31.74 -0.41
N SER A 661 0.76 -32.84 -0.34
CA SER A 661 1.29 -34.18 -0.10
C SER A 661 2.27 -34.62 -1.19
N ASN A 662 1.98 -34.30 -2.45
CA ASN A 662 2.86 -34.58 -3.60
C ASN A 662 4.01 -33.58 -3.74
N GLY A 663 4.09 -32.56 -2.88
CA GLY A 663 5.15 -31.56 -2.93
C GLY A 663 5.08 -30.56 -4.08
N ILE A 664 4.08 -30.65 -4.96
CA ILE A 664 3.91 -29.73 -6.08
C ILE A 664 3.07 -28.54 -5.63
N TYR A 665 3.53 -27.34 -5.97
CA TYR A 665 2.74 -26.13 -5.73
C TYR A 665 1.43 -26.17 -6.52
N SER A 666 0.32 -25.82 -5.87
CA SER A 666 -0.91 -25.48 -6.56
C SER A 666 -1.58 -24.29 -5.88
N ALA A 667 -2.29 -23.48 -6.66
CA ALA A 667 -3.07 -22.38 -6.09
C ALA A 667 -4.12 -22.88 -5.07
N SER A 668 -4.62 -24.10 -5.25
CA SER A 668 -5.57 -24.74 -4.32
C SER A 668 -4.92 -25.05 -2.96
N SER A 669 -3.76 -25.71 -2.94
CA SER A 669 -3.05 -26.03 -1.70
C SER A 669 -2.54 -24.78 -0.98
N ALA A 670 -2.17 -23.73 -1.72
CA ALA A 670 -1.83 -22.44 -1.14
C ALA A 670 -3.04 -21.70 -0.53
N LEU A 671 -4.20 -21.76 -1.18
CA LEU A 671 -5.41 -21.18 -0.61
C LEU A 671 -5.88 -21.95 0.63
N ALA A 672 -5.73 -23.28 0.61
CA ALA A 672 -6.07 -24.14 1.75
C ALA A 672 -5.18 -23.85 2.96
N SER A 673 -3.88 -23.57 2.77
CA SER A 673 -2.97 -23.21 3.88
C SER A 673 -3.18 -21.80 4.43
N LEU A 674 -3.68 -20.87 3.61
CA LEU A 674 -4.02 -19.50 4.03
C LEU A 674 -5.38 -19.40 4.74
N LYS A 675 -6.32 -20.30 4.41
CA LYS A 675 -7.60 -20.38 5.09
C LYS A 675 -7.38 -21.10 6.42
N ALA A 676 -7.68 -20.44 7.53
CA ALA A 676 -7.85 -21.15 8.79
C ALA A 676 -8.89 -22.27 8.56
N PRO A 677 -8.67 -23.50 9.08
CA PRO A 677 -9.66 -24.55 8.96
C PRO A 677 -10.95 -24.05 9.60
N HIS A 678 -11.93 -23.69 8.78
CA HIS A 678 -13.26 -23.43 9.27
C HIS A 678 -13.83 -24.79 9.68
N PRO A 679 -14.40 -24.92 10.89
CA PRO A 679 -15.06 -26.14 11.28
C PRO A 679 -16.10 -26.48 10.22
N LEU A 680 -16.05 -27.72 9.71
CA LEU A 680 -17.05 -28.20 8.77
C LEU A 680 -18.41 -28.03 9.43
N VAL A 681 -19.21 -27.14 8.85
CA VAL A 681 -20.58 -26.91 9.30
C VAL A 681 -21.36 -28.24 9.24
N PRO A 682 -22.15 -28.60 10.27
CA PRO A 682 -22.80 -29.91 10.34
C PRO A 682 -23.66 -30.24 9.12
N TRP A 683 -24.24 -29.21 8.50
CA TRP A 683 -25.08 -29.32 7.31
C TRP A 683 -24.31 -29.47 6.00
N PHE A 684 -22.97 -29.41 5.98
CA PHE A 684 -22.19 -29.46 4.73
C PHE A 684 -22.52 -30.70 3.89
N LYS A 685 -22.56 -31.88 4.52
CA LYS A 685 -22.88 -33.15 3.84
C LYS A 685 -24.34 -33.25 3.41
N LEU A 686 -25.24 -32.52 4.07
CA LEU A 686 -26.64 -32.43 3.69
C LEU A 686 -26.81 -31.63 2.39
N VAL A 687 -26.04 -30.55 2.24
CA VAL A 687 -26.15 -29.62 1.12
C VAL A 687 -25.32 -30.07 -0.09
N TRP A 688 -24.06 -30.45 0.14
CA TRP A 688 -23.05 -30.66 -0.89
C TRP A 688 -22.61 -32.13 -0.92
N PHE A 689 -23.25 -32.94 -1.76
CA PHE A 689 -22.89 -34.33 -2.04
C PHE A 689 -22.98 -34.65 -3.54
N PRO A 690 -22.23 -35.65 -4.05
CA PRO A 690 -22.01 -35.84 -5.49
C PRO A 690 -23.28 -36.06 -6.34
N GLN A 691 -24.32 -36.63 -5.75
CA GLN A 691 -25.58 -36.95 -6.44
C GLN A 691 -26.60 -35.80 -6.41
N ASN A 692 -26.27 -34.66 -5.80
CA ASN A 692 -27.21 -33.55 -5.70
C ASN A 692 -27.19 -32.66 -6.95
N ILE A 693 -28.37 -32.20 -7.37
CA ILE A 693 -28.51 -31.27 -8.48
C ILE A 693 -28.05 -29.88 -7.98
N PRO A 694 -27.11 -29.19 -8.64
CA PRO A 694 -26.53 -27.94 -8.12
C PRO A 694 -27.56 -26.86 -7.74
N ARG A 695 -28.66 -26.77 -8.50
CA ARG A 695 -29.80 -25.89 -8.18
C ARG A 695 -30.46 -26.24 -6.84
N MET A 696 -30.67 -27.53 -6.57
CA MET A 696 -31.26 -28.01 -5.33
C MET A 696 -30.29 -27.86 -4.16
N SER A 697 -28.99 -28.11 -4.38
CA SER A 697 -27.96 -27.82 -3.38
C SER A 697 -27.95 -26.35 -3.00
N PHE A 698 -28.06 -25.43 -3.97
CA PHE A 698 -28.10 -23.99 -3.69
C PHE A 698 -29.37 -23.58 -2.93
N ILE A 699 -30.54 -24.09 -3.32
CA ILE A 699 -31.80 -23.83 -2.63
C ILE A 699 -31.74 -24.37 -1.18
N LEU A 700 -31.27 -25.61 -1.00
CA LEU A 700 -31.10 -26.24 0.30
C LEU A 700 -30.06 -25.50 1.16
N TRP A 701 -28.99 -25.00 0.55
CA TRP A 701 -28.02 -24.14 1.21
C TRP A 701 -28.66 -22.85 1.73
N MET A 702 -29.48 -22.18 0.91
CA MET A 702 -30.22 -21.00 1.34
C MET A 702 -31.25 -21.35 2.43
N ALA A 703 -31.89 -22.51 2.35
CA ALA A 703 -32.84 -23.01 3.35
C ALA A 703 -32.18 -23.18 4.72
N VAL A 704 -31.06 -23.91 4.74
CA VAL A 704 -30.23 -24.17 5.93
C VAL A 704 -29.68 -22.87 6.53
N ARG A 705 -29.48 -21.84 5.70
CA ARG A 705 -29.03 -20.51 6.14
C ARG A 705 -30.19 -19.60 6.58
N GLY A 706 -31.43 -20.07 6.53
CA GLY A 706 -32.63 -19.27 6.81
C GLY A 706 -32.86 -18.13 5.82
N LYS A 707 -32.30 -18.22 4.61
CA LYS A 707 -32.31 -17.18 3.56
C LYS A 707 -33.22 -17.51 2.38
N LEU A 708 -34.12 -18.49 2.54
CA LEU A 708 -35.15 -18.74 1.53
C LEU A 708 -36.17 -17.60 1.54
N SER A 709 -36.26 -16.89 0.40
CA SER A 709 -37.26 -15.84 0.19
C SER A 709 -38.72 -16.29 0.40
N THR A 710 -38.97 -17.61 0.46
CA THR A 710 -40.28 -18.17 0.78
C THR A 710 -40.79 -17.69 2.14
N ARG A 711 -39.91 -17.52 3.15
CA ARG A 711 -40.30 -16.97 4.46
C ARG A 711 -40.75 -15.52 4.36
N ASP A 712 -39.97 -14.70 3.66
CA ASP A 712 -40.27 -13.28 3.44
C ASP A 712 -41.53 -13.10 2.59
N ARG A 713 -41.73 -13.97 1.59
CA ARG A 713 -42.94 -13.98 0.75
C ARG A 713 -44.17 -14.43 1.53
N ILE A 714 -44.09 -15.50 2.32
CA ILE A 714 -45.21 -15.98 3.14
C ILE A 714 -45.59 -14.93 4.19
N HIS A 715 -44.62 -14.30 4.86
CA HIS A 715 -44.88 -13.19 5.78
C HIS A 715 -45.57 -11.99 5.10
N LYS A 716 -45.30 -11.79 3.80
CA LYS A 716 -45.96 -10.75 2.99
C LYS A 716 -47.41 -11.10 2.63
N TYR A 717 -47.75 -12.39 2.57
CA TYR A 717 -49.11 -12.88 2.27
C TYR A 717 -49.96 -13.07 3.54
N ASP A 718 -49.36 -13.51 4.65
CA ASP A 718 -50.01 -13.67 5.94
C ASP A 718 -48.99 -13.52 7.10
N PRO A 719 -49.01 -12.37 7.81
CA PRO A 719 -48.12 -12.12 8.95
C PRO A 719 -48.28 -13.09 10.11
N LEU A 720 -49.45 -13.76 10.24
CA LEU A 720 -49.77 -14.67 11.34
C LEU A 720 -49.40 -16.14 11.04
N PHE A 721 -49.01 -16.45 9.80
CA PHE A 721 -48.72 -17.83 9.37
C PHE A 721 -47.60 -18.52 10.17
N LEU A 722 -46.68 -17.74 10.75
CA LEU A 722 -45.58 -18.22 11.61
C LEU A 722 -46.03 -18.70 13.00
N GLU A 723 -47.29 -18.50 13.38
CA GLU A 723 -47.86 -19.03 14.63
C GLU A 723 -48.41 -20.46 14.49
N CYS A 724 -48.49 -20.99 13.26
CA CYS A 724 -48.99 -22.34 13.01
C CYS A 724 -47.96 -23.40 13.43
N SER A 725 -48.37 -24.31 14.31
CA SER A 725 -47.56 -25.42 14.84
C SER A 725 -46.93 -26.31 13.76
N PHE A 726 -47.58 -26.44 12.59
CA PHE A 726 -47.07 -27.20 11.44
C PHE A 726 -45.85 -26.53 10.78
N SER A 727 -45.75 -25.19 10.81
CA SER A 727 -44.59 -24.45 10.30
C SER A 727 -43.39 -24.50 11.24
N ARG A 728 -43.57 -24.68 12.55
CA ARG A 728 -42.44 -24.89 13.47
C ARG A 728 -41.74 -26.22 13.17
N ALA A 729 -42.50 -27.29 12.93
CA ALA A 729 -41.96 -28.63 12.77
C ALA A 729 -41.16 -28.88 11.47
N ILE A 730 -41.40 -28.11 10.40
CA ILE A 730 -40.67 -28.26 9.12
C ILE A 730 -39.34 -27.49 9.13
N TRP A 731 -39.20 -26.49 10.01
CA TRP A 731 -38.15 -25.47 9.91
C TRP A 731 -37.31 -25.26 11.19
N THR A 732 -37.54 -26.05 12.24
CA THR A 732 -36.59 -26.33 13.34
C THR A 732 -35.88 -27.65 13.09
#